data_AF-A0A6P5JG98-F1
#
_entry.id   AF-A0A6P5JG98-F1
#
_cell.length_a   1.000
_cell.length_b   1.000
_cell.length_c   1.000
_cell.angle_alpha   90.00
_cell.angle_beta   90.00
_cell.angle_gamma   90.00
#
_symmetry.space_group_name_H-M   'P 1'
#
loop_
_entity.id
_entity.type
_entity.pdbx_description
1 polymer ?
#
loop_
_entity_poly.entity_id
_entity_poly.type
_entity_poly.pdbx_seq_one_letter_code
_entity_poly.pdbx_strand_id
1 'polypeptide(L)'
;MWQYYGTPGVTGNLTLSWNSSLLPEPRVNIELWGYQETGKPYSDEWEAEWSYLYTLARNFPNGNNFTFTPMPATPQYQAWEVGALRISGSSHTDGKRDVPAIWSNEHALAWHLGEDFRRDSAAWATAKCMNWVALDKKLPNFLTELMDCPCTLAQARADTGRFFTDYGCDIEQKSVCTYHPGAVHCVRSVQGSPRYASGQQCCYSASGTQVLTWDTSSGSTPDRGHDWGTYPYRRPPRVPGLSHWMYDVITFYYCCLWSQNCKLYLDMRPSSDCHTYSPPHLASAFGDPHFLTFDGVHFTFNGLGEYVLVQSDLTKLMVQGRTQPPLTSSGAQANATGLSAVVVKENASDVVEARLGGPTGRTLQVLLNQEILNFSEQRWVDLKGMFLAVSGDRNVSVMLSSGAGVEVQAHEHFLSVNILLPEEFLNHTQGLLGTLNNIPSDDFTLRNETVLPPEITSEPHKLFEFGADWAIRNDSSLFTYDSPTLVDNYLRPPKHDSAFLPVFTQGPLTPQVASLCGGDLFCQFDALVTGSLDIGNATRVAHLQHQHLQQSLQPVVSCGWLSAPEYGKKNGTSYLEGSTVKFSCEPGYKLRGSQEQTCQPNGQWSGVWPQCKPDHTVLLGVIFGVLLVVALAVLGYVMLKKRRRRM
;
A
#
# COMPACT_ATOMS: atom_id res chain seq x y z
N MET A 1 -1.00 26.39 0.29
CA MET A 1 -1.66 27.71 0.38
C MET A 1 -2.68 27.93 -0.74
N TRP A 2 -2.36 27.57 -1.99
CA TRP A 2 -3.24 27.70 -3.17
C TRP A 2 -4.63 27.10 -2.96
N GLN A 3 -4.69 25.88 -2.42
CA GLN A 3 -5.91 25.13 -2.11
C GLN A 3 -6.78 25.72 -0.98
N TYR A 4 -6.35 26.80 -0.31
CA TYR A 4 -7.15 27.47 0.73
C TYR A 4 -7.46 28.92 0.36
N TYR A 5 -7.05 29.37 -0.83
CA TYR A 5 -7.20 30.77 -1.20
C TYR A 5 -8.69 31.15 -1.26
N GLY A 6 -9.07 32.22 -0.55
CA GLY A 6 -10.47 32.64 -0.43
C GLY A 6 -11.18 32.12 0.82
N THR A 7 -10.59 31.18 1.59
CA THR A 7 -11.07 30.86 2.93
C THR A 7 -10.70 31.97 3.93
N PRO A 8 -11.35 32.09 5.09
CA PRO A 8 -11.04 33.11 6.09
C PRO A 8 -9.54 33.20 6.42
N GLY A 9 -8.97 34.39 6.31
CA GLY A 9 -7.56 34.64 6.61
C GLY A 9 -6.57 34.25 5.52
N VAL A 10 -7.02 33.77 4.35
CA VAL A 10 -6.14 33.36 3.24
C VAL A 10 -6.40 34.20 1.99
N THR A 11 -5.58 35.24 1.82
CA THR A 11 -5.63 36.18 0.68
C THR A 11 -4.22 36.58 0.25
N GLY A 12 -4.07 37.24 -0.90
CA GLY A 12 -2.81 37.84 -1.34
C GLY A 12 -2.31 37.29 -2.67
N ASN A 13 -0.99 37.25 -2.85
CA ASN A 13 -0.40 36.75 -4.08
C ASN A 13 -0.06 35.27 -3.97
N LEU A 14 -0.24 34.55 -5.07
CA LEU A 14 0.25 33.19 -5.24
C LEU A 14 1.46 33.20 -6.16
N THR A 15 2.45 32.37 -5.84
CA THR A 15 3.69 32.24 -6.60
C THR A 15 3.86 30.79 -7.07
N LEU A 16 3.97 30.61 -8.37
CA LEU A 16 4.37 29.36 -9.03
C LEU A 16 5.87 29.37 -9.21
N SER A 17 6.55 28.26 -8.92
CA SER A 17 7.99 28.11 -9.13
C SER A 17 8.27 26.85 -9.95
N TRP A 18 9.25 26.91 -10.84
CA TRP A 18 9.66 25.77 -11.67
C TRP A 18 11.14 25.85 -12.05
N ASN A 19 11.68 24.73 -12.54
CA ASN A 19 13.00 24.71 -13.13
C ASN A 19 12.91 25.17 -14.60
N SER A 20 13.36 26.39 -14.89
CA SER A 20 13.34 26.96 -16.23
C SER A 20 14.17 26.19 -17.26
N SER A 21 15.17 25.40 -16.84
CA SER A 21 16.02 24.64 -17.77
C SER A 21 15.32 23.45 -18.43
N LEU A 22 14.14 23.05 -17.94
CA LEU A 22 13.37 21.94 -18.51
C LEU A 22 12.65 22.32 -19.81
N LEU A 23 12.54 23.61 -20.12
CA LEU A 23 11.98 24.11 -21.38
C LEU A 23 13.04 24.95 -22.11
N PRO A 24 13.37 24.62 -23.37
CA PRO A 24 14.41 25.34 -24.11
C PRO A 24 13.98 26.75 -24.53
N GLU A 25 12.68 27.05 -24.54
CA GLU A 25 12.17 28.33 -25.00
C GLU A 25 12.49 29.49 -24.02
N PRO A 26 12.89 30.67 -24.53
CA PRO A 26 13.17 31.83 -23.67
C PRO A 26 11.90 32.47 -23.08
N ARG A 27 10.73 32.10 -23.61
CA ARG A 27 9.42 32.64 -23.20
C ARG A 27 8.37 31.54 -23.20
N VAL A 28 7.49 31.58 -22.22
CA VAL A 28 6.50 30.54 -21.91
C VAL A 28 5.08 31.10 -21.79
N ASN A 29 4.09 30.24 -21.95
CA ASN A 29 2.70 30.47 -21.57
C ASN A 29 2.42 29.71 -20.28
N ILE A 30 1.68 30.35 -19.36
CA ILE A 30 1.25 29.77 -18.09
C ILE A 30 -0.27 29.64 -18.14
N GLU A 31 -0.75 28.41 -18.15
CA GLU A 31 -2.14 28.05 -18.41
C GLU A 31 -2.75 27.28 -17.25
N LEU A 32 -4.06 27.40 -17.08
CA LEU A 32 -4.85 26.55 -16.20
C LEU A 32 -5.62 25.52 -17.01
N TRP A 33 -5.52 24.26 -16.58
CA TRP A 33 -6.31 23.14 -17.08
C TRP A 33 -7.17 22.58 -15.96
N GLY A 34 -8.39 22.16 -16.32
CA GLY A 34 -9.37 21.61 -15.39
C GLY A 34 -9.71 20.16 -15.73
N TYR A 35 -10.12 19.42 -14.71
CA TYR A 35 -10.68 18.09 -14.82
C TYR A 35 -12.13 18.04 -14.39
N GLN A 36 -12.96 17.30 -15.11
CA GLN A 36 -14.30 16.93 -14.67
C GLN A 36 -14.70 15.58 -15.27
N GLU A 37 -15.75 14.99 -14.71
CA GLU A 37 -16.34 13.75 -15.20
C GLU A 37 -17.84 13.94 -15.39
N THR A 38 -18.37 13.55 -16.54
CA THR A 38 -19.76 13.80 -16.94
C THR A 38 -20.44 12.54 -17.48
N GLY A 39 -21.77 12.58 -17.61
CA GLY A 39 -22.56 11.43 -18.01
C GLY A 39 -23.00 10.55 -16.84
N LYS A 40 -23.43 9.32 -17.14
CA LYS A 40 -24.04 8.44 -16.13
C LYS A 40 -22.97 7.54 -15.47
N PRO A 41 -22.78 7.60 -14.13
CA PRO A 41 -21.82 6.76 -13.44
C PRO A 41 -21.97 5.27 -13.71
N TYR A 42 -20.84 4.60 -13.87
CA TYR A 42 -20.67 3.18 -14.22
C TYR A 42 -21.45 2.76 -15.48
N SER A 43 -21.51 3.64 -16.48
CA SER A 43 -22.05 3.34 -17.81
C SER A 43 -21.05 3.70 -18.91
N ASP A 44 -21.32 3.27 -20.15
CA ASP A 44 -20.49 3.64 -21.31
C ASP A 44 -20.55 5.13 -21.65
N GLU A 45 -21.52 5.88 -21.11
CA GLU A 45 -21.66 7.32 -21.27
C GLU A 45 -20.86 8.11 -20.21
N TRP A 46 -20.13 7.45 -19.30
CA TRP A 46 -19.33 8.13 -18.28
C TRP A 46 -17.98 8.56 -18.86
N GLU A 47 -17.81 9.86 -19.07
CA GLU A 47 -16.66 10.42 -19.77
C GLU A 47 -15.83 11.34 -18.86
N ALA A 48 -14.51 11.22 -18.97
CA ALA A 48 -13.55 12.10 -18.34
C ALA A 48 -13.15 13.23 -19.30
N GLU A 49 -13.10 14.45 -18.80
CA GLU A 49 -12.74 15.64 -19.58
C GLU A 49 -11.58 16.37 -18.91
N TRP A 50 -10.44 16.43 -19.60
CA TRP A 50 -9.30 17.29 -19.27
C TRP A 50 -9.22 18.43 -20.28
N SER A 51 -9.45 19.67 -19.82
CA SER A 51 -9.70 20.81 -20.70
C SER A 51 -8.89 22.04 -20.30
N TYR A 52 -8.39 22.74 -21.31
CA TYR A 52 -7.83 24.08 -21.15
C TYR A 52 -8.93 25.03 -20.70
N LEU A 53 -8.68 25.79 -19.64
CA LEU A 53 -9.61 26.79 -19.15
C LEU A 53 -9.22 28.18 -19.65
N TYR A 54 -8.08 28.68 -19.21
CA TYR A 54 -7.58 30.01 -19.58
C TYR A 54 -6.08 30.17 -19.30
N THR A 55 -5.49 31.22 -19.90
CA THR A 55 -4.07 31.55 -19.74
C THR A 55 -3.88 32.65 -18.70
N LEU A 56 -3.08 32.38 -17.67
CA LEU A 56 -2.69 33.35 -16.64
C LEU A 56 -1.66 34.37 -17.15
N ALA A 57 -0.70 33.91 -17.96
CA ALA A 57 0.30 34.76 -18.59
C ALA A 57 0.71 34.22 -19.95
N ARG A 58 0.74 35.10 -20.96
CA ARG A 58 1.20 34.77 -22.32
C ARG A 58 2.56 35.36 -22.57
N ASN A 59 3.37 34.62 -23.31
CA ASN A 59 4.68 35.12 -23.74
C ASN A 59 5.48 35.68 -22.55
N PHE A 60 5.44 35.02 -21.40
CA PHE A 60 6.11 35.44 -20.18
C PHE A 60 7.59 35.00 -20.23
N PRO A 61 8.55 35.79 -19.71
CA PRO A 61 9.95 35.33 -19.66
C PRO A 61 10.06 33.96 -18.97
N ASN A 62 10.82 33.02 -19.56
CA ASN A 62 11.10 31.75 -18.91
C ASN A 62 12.07 31.96 -17.74
N GLY A 63 11.53 32.38 -16.59
CA GLY A 63 12.22 32.50 -15.31
C GLY A 63 11.90 31.33 -14.39
N ASN A 64 12.37 31.37 -13.15
CA ASN A 64 12.10 30.31 -12.17
C ASN A 64 10.79 30.52 -11.38
N ASN A 65 10.08 31.64 -11.58
CA ASN A 65 8.85 31.93 -10.87
C ASN A 65 7.87 32.84 -11.63
N PHE A 66 6.61 32.78 -11.23
CA PHE A 66 5.53 33.64 -11.67
C PHE A 66 4.59 33.94 -10.50
N THR A 67 4.29 35.22 -10.27
CA THR A 67 3.44 35.67 -9.18
C THR A 67 2.23 36.40 -9.72
N PHE A 68 1.05 36.08 -9.19
CA PHE A 68 -0.20 36.75 -9.54
C PHE A 68 -1.12 36.89 -8.33
N THR A 69 -2.08 37.81 -8.43
CA THR A 69 -3.17 37.97 -7.45
C THR A 69 -4.41 37.24 -7.98
N PRO A 70 -4.91 36.20 -7.30
CA PRO A 70 -6.05 35.44 -7.79
C PRO A 70 -7.36 36.23 -7.83
N MET A 71 -8.00 36.24 -9.00
CA MET A 71 -9.36 36.74 -9.23
C MET A 71 -10.32 35.57 -9.49
N PRO A 72 -11.60 35.67 -9.09
CA PRO A 72 -12.61 34.69 -9.48
C PRO A 72 -12.63 34.51 -11.01
N ALA A 73 -12.73 33.26 -11.46
CA ALA A 73 -12.87 32.95 -12.87
C ALA A 73 -14.23 33.45 -13.40
N THR A 74 -14.38 33.49 -14.72
CA THR A 74 -15.70 33.74 -15.33
C THR A 74 -16.67 32.60 -14.98
N PRO A 75 -18.00 32.84 -14.93
CA PRO A 75 -18.97 31.84 -14.48
C PRO A 75 -18.88 30.48 -15.19
N GLN A 76 -18.51 30.46 -16.48
CA GLN A 76 -18.31 29.23 -17.25
C GLN A 76 -17.17 28.33 -16.73
N TYR A 77 -16.17 28.90 -16.04
CA TYR A 77 -15.01 28.18 -15.52
C TYR A 77 -15.09 27.91 -14.02
N GLN A 78 -15.96 28.60 -13.27
CA GLN A 78 -16.08 28.43 -11.82
C GLN A 78 -16.56 27.03 -11.40
N ALA A 79 -17.13 26.24 -12.32
CA ALA A 79 -17.55 24.86 -12.06
C ALA A 79 -16.39 23.85 -11.99
N TRP A 80 -15.20 24.23 -12.45
CA TRP A 80 -14.04 23.33 -12.52
C TRP A 80 -13.26 23.38 -11.22
N GLU A 81 -13.48 22.43 -10.33
CA GLU A 81 -12.98 22.54 -8.95
C GLU A 81 -11.61 21.86 -8.73
N VAL A 82 -11.19 21.04 -9.70
CA VAL A 82 -9.92 20.30 -9.71
C VAL A 82 -9.18 20.60 -11.02
N GLY A 83 -7.87 20.77 -10.94
CA GLY A 83 -7.05 21.00 -12.12
C GLY A 83 -5.57 21.11 -11.82
N ALA A 84 -4.81 21.51 -12.84
CA ALA A 84 -3.38 21.73 -12.74
C ALA A 84 -2.95 22.92 -13.60
N LEU A 85 -1.81 23.50 -13.24
CA LEU A 85 -1.15 24.51 -14.04
C LEU A 85 -0.20 23.87 -15.05
N ARG A 86 -0.15 24.44 -16.24
CA ARG A 86 0.74 24.05 -17.32
C ARG A 86 1.63 25.20 -17.74
N ILE A 87 2.93 24.94 -17.86
CA ILE A 87 3.91 25.84 -18.44
C ILE A 87 4.37 25.24 -19.76
N SER A 88 4.18 25.95 -20.87
CA SER A 88 4.57 25.50 -22.21
C SER A 88 5.31 26.60 -22.97
N GLY A 89 6.11 26.25 -23.98
CA GLY A 89 6.79 27.24 -24.81
C GLY A 89 5.82 28.19 -25.50
N SER A 90 6.12 29.49 -25.50
CA SER A 90 5.24 30.55 -26.05
C SER A 90 5.00 30.48 -27.57
N SER A 91 5.76 29.65 -28.28
CA SER A 91 5.54 29.30 -29.68
C SER A 91 4.24 28.50 -29.91
N HIS A 92 3.72 27.85 -28.88
CA HIS A 92 2.47 27.11 -28.94
C HIS A 92 1.27 28.03 -28.69
N THR A 93 0.18 27.78 -29.41
CA THR A 93 -1.11 28.44 -29.14
C THR A 93 -1.70 27.96 -27.82
N ASP A 94 -2.49 28.81 -27.17
CA ASP A 94 -3.19 28.47 -25.93
C ASP A 94 -3.94 27.14 -26.04
N GLY A 95 -3.80 26.29 -25.01
CA GLY A 95 -4.56 25.05 -24.91
C GLY A 95 -4.14 23.97 -25.92
N LYS A 96 -3.08 24.17 -26.71
CA LYS A 96 -2.59 23.16 -27.65
C LYS A 96 -2.20 21.89 -26.90
N ARG A 97 -2.81 20.76 -27.25
CA ARG A 97 -2.52 19.44 -26.66
C ARG A 97 -1.19 18.88 -27.18
N ASP A 98 -0.64 17.92 -26.45
CA ASP A 98 0.53 17.11 -26.86
C ASP A 98 1.77 17.95 -27.21
N VAL A 99 2.08 18.92 -26.34
CA VAL A 99 3.26 19.79 -26.44
C VAL A 99 4.20 19.55 -25.25
N PRO A 100 5.53 19.72 -25.41
CA PRO A 100 6.45 19.74 -24.28
C PRO A 100 6.02 20.79 -23.25
N ALA A 101 5.81 20.36 -22.02
CA ALA A 101 5.30 21.21 -20.96
C ALA A 101 5.71 20.71 -19.57
N ILE A 102 5.78 21.64 -18.62
CA ILE A 102 5.90 21.35 -17.19
C ILE A 102 4.50 21.46 -16.59
N TRP A 103 4.13 20.47 -15.79
CA TRP A 103 2.86 20.44 -15.08
C TRP A 103 3.08 20.57 -13.58
N SER A 104 2.18 21.29 -12.90
CA SER A 104 2.04 21.13 -11.45
C SER A 104 1.34 19.79 -11.15
N ASN A 105 1.43 19.32 -9.91
CA ASN A 105 0.50 18.33 -9.41
C ASN A 105 -0.95 18.86 -9.52
N GLU A 106 -1.90 17.93 -9.51
CA GLU A 106 -3.31 18.24 -9.37
C GLU A 106 -3.56 18.95 -8.04
N HIS A 107 -4.47 19.92 -8.03
CA HIS A 107 -4.88 20.59 -6.82
C HIS A 107 -6.30 21.13 -6.91
N ALA A 108 -6.88 21.40 -5.74
CA ALA A 108 -8.13 22.15 -5.64
C ALA A 108 -7.96 23.56 -6.21
N LEU A 109 -8.90 24.01 -7.03
CA LEU A 109 -8.88 25.32 -7.68
C LEU A 109 -9.51 26.44 -6.82
N ALA A 110 -9.44 26.36 -5.50
CA ALA A 110 -10.08 27.32 -4.57
C ALA A 110 -9.88 28.80 -4.95
N TRP A 111 -8.67 29.15 -5.42
CA TRP A 111 -8.30 30.51 -5.80
C TRP A 111 -9.08 31.11 -6.97
N HIS A 112 -9.70 30.28 -7.83
CA HIS A 112 -10.49 30.76 -8.96
C HIS A 112 -12.02 30.72 -8.70
N LEU A 113 -12.45 30.22 -7.54
CA LEU A 113 -13.87 30.09 -7.21
C LEU A 113 -14.52 31.47 -7.05
N GLY A 114 -15.85 31.47 -7.16
CA GLY A 114 -16.70 32.65 -7.15
C GLY A 114 -16.67 33.48 -5.86
N GLU A 115 -17.31 34.65 -5.91
CA GLU A 115 -17.46 35.54 -4.75
C GLU A 115 -18.34 34.94 -3.64
N ASP A 116 -19.19 33.97 -3.96
CA ASP A 116 -19.96 33.21 -2.98
C ASP A 116 -19.06 32.35 -2.09
N PHE A 117 -18.08 31.65 -2.67
CA PHE A 117 -17.05 30.93 -1.91
C PHE A 117 -16.20 31.88 -1.06
N ARG A 118 -15.78 33.03 -1.61
CA ARG A 118 -14.95 34.00 -0.87
C ARG A 118 -15.70 34.69 0.27
N ARG A 119 -17.01 34.91 0.10
CA ARG A 119 -17.87 35.55 1.11
C ARG A 119 -18.11 34.62 2.29
N ASP A 120 -18.38 33.34 2.04
CA ASP A 120 -18.62 32.34 3.08
C ASP A 120 -18.24 30.94 2.58
N SER A 121 -16.93 30.63 2.64
CA SER A 121 -16.38 29.37 2.15
C SER A 121 -16.95 28.17 2.91
N ALA A 122 -17.29 28.34 4.19
CA ALA A 122 -17.80 27.28 5.04
C ALA A 122 -19.24 26.88 4.69
N ALA A 123 -20.11 27.85 4.45
CA ALA A 123 -21.46 27.59 3.97
C ALA A 123 -21.46 26.99 2.56
N TRP A 124 -20.61 27.52 1.66
CA TRP A 124 -20.44 26.98 0.30
C TRP A 124 -19.98 25.52 0.33
N ALA A 125 -18.94 25.23 1.12
CA ALA A 125 -18.38 23.88 1.25
C ALA A 125 -19.37 22.91 1.92
N THR A 126 -20.16 23.38 2.89
CA THR A 126 -21.23 22.58 3.50
C THR A 126 -22.27 22.16 2.46
N ALA A 127 -22.71 23.07 1.59
CA ALA A 127 -23.66 22.75 0.52
C ALA A 127 -23.08 21.71 -0.46
N LYS A 128 -21.81 21.86 -0.84
CA LYS A 128 -21.10 20.88 -1.68
C LYS A 128 -20.98 19.51 -1.03
N CYS A 129 -20.58 19.46 0.25
CA CYS A 129 -20.50 18.21 1.02
C CYS A 129 -21.85 17.48 1.05
N MET A 130 -22.95 18.18 1.36
CA MET A 130 -24.29 17.59 1.40
C MET A 130 -24.75 17.06 0.02
N ASN A 131 -24.47 17.79 -1.05
CA ASN A 131 -24.77 17.36 -2.42
C ASN A 131 -23.98 16.11 -2.81
N TRP A 132 -22.70 16.07 -2.45
CA TRP A 132 -21.85 14.90 -2.66
C TRP A 132 -22.38 13.68 -1.88
N VAL A 133 -22.71 13.80 -0.59
CA VAL A 133 -23.31 12.71 0.19
C VAL A 133 -24.58 12.17 -0.48
N ALA A 134 -25.44 13.07 -0.98
CA ALA A 134 -26.67 12.69 -1.65
C ALA A 134 -26.43 11.97 -3.00
N LEU A 135 -25.35 12.32 -3.70
CA LEU A 135 -24.93 11.66 -4.95
C LEU A 135 -24.29 10.29 -4.66
N ASP A 136 -23.34 10.24 -3.74
CA ASP A 136 -22.53 9.07 -3.43
C ASP A 136 -23.41 7.92 -2.87
N LYS A 137 -24.46 8.24 -2.11
CA LYS A 137 -25.51 7.29 -1.68
C LYS A 137 -26.32 6.65 -2.84
N LYS A 138 -26.32 7.27 -4.03
CA LYS A 138 -26.99 6.72 -5.22
C LYS A 138 -26.04 5.88 -6.09
N LEU A 139 -24.74 5.99 -5.85
CA LEU A 139 -23.74 5.21 -6.56
C LEU A 139 -23.67 3.78 -6.02
N PRO A 140 -23.20 2.82 -6.82
CA PRO A 140 -22.92 1.47 -6.35
C PRO A 140 -22.01 1.47 -5.11
N ASN A 141 -22.30 0.55 -4.20
CA ASN A 141 -21.45 0.27 -3.06
C ASN A 141 -20.18 -0.44 -3.55
N PHE A 142 -19.04 0.23 -3.41
CA PHE A 142 -17.74 -0.28 -3.84
C PHE A 142 -16.96 -0.97 -2.72
N LEU A 143 -17.39 -0.80 -1.46
CA LEU A 143 -16.69 -1.30 -0.28
C LEU A 143 -16.61 -2.82 -0.22
N THR A 144 -17.49 -3.53 -0.94
CA THR A 144 -17.56 -5.00 -0.93
C THR A 144 -16.47 -5.68 -1.75
N GLU A 145 -15.68 -4.94 -2.52
CA GLU A 145 -14.59 -5.47 -3.36
C GLU A 145 -13.21 -5.05 -2.89
N LEU A 146 -13.12 -4.35 -1.76
CA LEU A 146 -11.85 -3.89 -1.19
C LEU A 146 -11.28 -4.95 -0.26
N MET A 147 -9.96 -5.11 -0.30
CA MET A 147 -9.24 -5.91 0.68
C MET A 147 -9.21 -5.18 2.03
N ASP A 148 -9.28 -5.95 3.11
CA ASP A 148 -9.08 -5.40 4.45
C ASP A 148 -7.65 -4.92 4.66
N CYS A 149 -7.50 -3.97 5.57
CA CYS A 149 -6.19 -3.44 5.92
C CYS A 149 -5.43 -4.41 6.83
N PRO A 150 -4.09 -4.48 6.74
CA PRO A 150 -3.26 -5.19 7.70
C PRO A 150 -3.54 -4.72 9.14
N CYS A 151 -3.58 -5.64 10.10
CA CYS A 151 -3.94 -5.30 11.48
C CYS A 151 -2.90 -4.42 12.18
N THR A 152 -1.64 -4.50 11.77
CA THR A 152 -0.53 -3.77 12.40
C THR A 152 0.33 -3.05 11.36
N LEU A 153 1.02 -2.00 11.81
CA LEU A 153 2.02 -1.30 10.97
C LEU A 153 3.15 -2.24 10.52
N ALA A 154 3.53 -3.23 11.33
CA ALA A 154 4.54 -4.21 10.96
C ALA A 154 4.07 -5.07 9.78
N GLN A 155 2.84 -5.60 9.85
CA GLN A 155 2.25 -6.34 8.74
C GLN A 155 2.10 -5.46 7.49
N ALA A 156 1.65 -4.21 7.63
CA ALA A 156 1.49 -3.29 6.51
C ALA A 156 2.79 -3.00 5.75
N ARG A 157 3.92 -2.98 6.44
CA ARG A 157 5.24 -2.77 5.83
C ARG A 157 5.88 -4.06 5.31
N ALA A 158 5.36 -5.23 5.71
CA ALA A 158 5.86 -6.53 5.30
C ALA A 158 5.04 -7.19 4.19
N ASP A 159 3.75 -6.85 4.05
CA ASP A 159 2.87 -7.32 2.98
C ASP A 159 3.04 -6.48 1.70
N THR A 160 4.24 -6.56 1.14
CA THR A 160 4.66 -5.82 -0.04
C THR A 160 4.14 -6.43 -1.35
N GLY A 161 3.38 -7.52 -1.30
CA GLY A 161 2.68 -8.08 -2.45
C GLY A 161 1.35 -7.37 -2.74
N ARG A 162 0.70 -6.84 -1.71
CA ARG A 162 -0.63 -6.22 -1.80
C ARG A 162 -0.63 -4.72 -1.51
N PHE A 163 0.32 -4.24 -0.71
CA PHE A 163 0.36 -2.86 -0.24
C PHE A 163 1.65 -2.15 -0.63
N PHE A 164 1.54 -0.85 -0.96
CA PHE A 164 2.66 0.03 -1.23
C PHE A 164 2.54 1.33 -0.44
N THR A 165 3.67 1.90 -0.02
CA THR A 165 3.73 3.08 0.83
C THR A 165 3.04 4.29 0.17
N ASP A 166 2.22 5.00 0.95
CA ASP A 166 1.59 6.25 0.54
C ASP A 166 2.61 7.40 0.61
N TYR A 167 2.85 8.06 -0.52
CA TYR A 167 3.82 9.15 -0.63
C TYR A 167 3.47 10.39 0.21
N GLY A 168 2.19 10.57 0.57
CA GLY A 168 1.72 11.65 1.43
C GLY A 168 1.85 11.37 2.94
N CYS A 169 2.11 10.12 3.33
CA CYS A 169 2.27 9.71 4.73
C CYS A 169 3.23 8.52 4.86
N ASP A 170 4.51 8.82 4.80
CA ASP A 170 5.63 7.88 4.80
C ASP A 170 6.56 8.21 5.98
N ILE A 171 6.91 7.20 6.80
CA ILE A 171 7.72 7.40 8.02
C ILE A 171 9.21 7.44 7.68
N GLU A 172 9.63 6.70 6.65
CA GLU A 172 10.98 6.66 6.11
C GLU A 172 11.36 8.01 5.48
N GLN A 173 10.42 8.67 4.81
CA GLN A 173 10.59 10.01 4.23
C GLN A 173 10.31 11.15 5.22
N LYS A 174 9.85 10.84 6.44
CA LYS A 174 9.45 11.82 7.47
C LYS A 174 8.35 12.77 6.97
N SER A 175 7.41 12.23 6.18
CA SER A 175 6.29 12.99 5.64
C SER A 175 5.32 13.42 6.75
N VAL A 176 4.63 14.54 6.52
CA VAL A 176 3.55 14.99 7.40
C VAL A 176 2.24 14.45 6.85
N CYS A 177 1.61 13.54 7.59
CA CYS A 177 0.33 12.91 7.27
C CYS A 177 -0.84 13.90 7.36
N THR A 178 -0.86 14.86 6.45
CA THR A 178 -1.71 16.07 6.49
C THR A 178 -3.20 15.73 6.50
N TYR A 179 -3.60 14.71 5.75
CA TYR A 179 -4.99 14.27 5.65
C TYR A 179 -5.37 13.21 6.69
N HIS A 180 -4.39 12.67 7.43
CA HIS A 180 -4.59 11.61 8.41
C HIS A 180 -3.96 11.97 9.76
N PRO A 181 -4.47 13.02 10.46
CA PRO A 181 -3.97 13.38 11.78
C PRO A 181 -3.97 12.18 12.74
N GLY A 182 -2.85 11.98 13.44
CA GLY A 182 -2.62 10.84 14.34
C GLY A 182 -1.96 9.63 13.69
N ALA A 183 -1.89 9.56 12.36
CA ALA A 183 -1.09 8.58 11.64
C ALA A 183 0.37 9.02 11.52
N VAL A 184 1.28 8.05 11.44
CA VAL A 184 2.70 8.25 11.13
C VAL A 184 3.11 7.58 9.82
N HIS A 185 2.29 6.67 9.32
CA HIS A 185 2.52 5.93 8.08
C HIS A 185 1.20 5.48 7.50
N CYS A 186 1.08 5.51 6.17
CA CYS A 186 -0.02 4.89 5.45
C CYS A 186 0.53 4.03 4.29
N VAL A 187 -0.22 3.00 3.97
CA VAL A 187 -0.02 2.18 2.77
C VAL A 187 -1.31 2.19 1.95
N ARG A 188 -1.19 1.92 0.66
CA ARG A 188 -2.31 1.79 -0.28
C ARG A 188 -2.32 0.39 -0.84
N SER A 189 -3.51 -0.19 -1.01
CA SER A 189 -3.70 -1.35 -1.88
C SER A 189 -3.17 -1.00 -3.26
N VAL A 190 -2.41 -1.91 -3.85
CA VAL A 190 -1.78 -1.65 -5.15
C VAL A 190 -2.73 -1.84 -6.32
N GLN A 191 -3.64 -2.79 -6.18
CA GLN A 191 -4.63 -3.11 -7.19
C GLN A 191 -5.95 -2.40 -6.86
N GLY A 192 -6.49 -1.67 -7.84
CA GLY A 192 -7.86 -1.17 -7.77
C GLY A 192 -8.88 -2.29 -7.93
N SER A 193 -10.05 -2.13 -7.32
CA SER A 193 -11.10 -3.15 -7.34
C SER A 193 -11.56 -3.45 -8.78
N PRO A 194 -11.84 -4.71 -9.14
CA PRO A 194 -12.08 -5.10 -10.52
C PRO A 194 -13.27 -4.38 -11.16
N ARG A 195 -14.39 -4.25 -10.44
CA ARG A 195 -15.62 -3.66 -11.00
C ARG A 195 -15.63 -2.15 -10.83
N TYR A 196 -15.24 -1.67 -9.65
CA TYR A 196 -15.43 -0.27 -9.30
C TYR A 196 -14.19 0.61 -9.41
N ALA A 197 -13.01 0.01 -9.64
CA ALA A 197 -11.71 0.70 -9.69
C ALA A 197 -11.43 1.53 -8.44
N SER A 198 -11.83 0.99 -7.30
CA SER A 198 -11.71 1.62 -6.00
C SER A 198 -10.47 1.12 -5.27
N GLY A 199 -9.90 1.94 -4.40
CA GLY A 199 -8.70 1.59 -3.64
C GLY A 199 -8.95 1.54 -2.14
N GLN A 200 -7.97 1.04 -1.42
CA GLN A 200 -7.94 1.05 0.04
C GLN A 200 -6.67 1.76 0.51
N GLN A 201 -6.82 2.74 1.39
CA GLN A 201 -5.72 3.36 2.11
C GLN A 201 -5.78 2.94 3.59
N CYS A 202 -4.65 2.49 4.12
CA CYS A 202 -4.50 1.95 5.46
C CYS A 202 -3.48 2.78 6.23
N CYS A 203 -3.92 3.48 7.27
CA CYS A 203 -3.09 4.41 8.03
C CYS A 203 -2.92 3.94 9.47
N TYR A 204 -1.71 4.10 10.01
CA TYR A 204 -1.32 3.56 11.31
C TYR A 204 -0.74 4.65 12.21
N SER A 205 -1.06 4.56 13.49
CA SER A 205 -0.50 5.41 14.52
C SER A 205 0.95 5.02 14.86
N ALA A 206 1.63 5.84 15.66
CA ALA A 206 2.96 5.53 16.19
C ALA A 206 3.01 4.26 17.05
N SER A 207 1.87 3.81 17.61
CA SER A 207 1.79 2.54 18.34
C SER A 207 1.63 1.32 17.42
N GLY A 208 1.55 1.53 16.10
CA GLY A 208 1.34 0.49 15.11
C GLY A 208 -0.11 0.03 14.97
N THR A 209 -1.07 0.76 15.56
CA THR A 209 -2.50 0.45 15.48
C THR A 209 -3.14 1.18 14.32
N GLN A 210 -4.03 0.51 13.59
CA GLN A 210 -4.80 1.12 12.52
C GLN A 210 -5.63 2.32 13.03
N VAL A 211 -5.60 3.43 12.32
CA VAL A 211 -6.44 4.60 12.58
C VAL A 211 -7.76 4.41 11.82
N LEU A 212 -8.86 4.27 12.55
CA LEU A 212 -10.18 4.03 11.95
C LEU A 212 -11.03 5.30 11.90
N THR A 213 -11.77 5.48 10.81
CA THR A 213 -12.66 6.64 10.56
C THR A 213 -13.77 6.80 11.59
N TRP A 214 -14.10 5.73 12.31
CA TRP A 214 -15.11 5.73 13.36
C TRP A 214 -14.60 6.17 14.73
N ASP A 215 -13.28 6.14 14.93
CA ASP A 215 -12.65 6.42 16.24
C ASP A 215 -12.03 7.82 16.30
N THR A 216 -11.69 8.38 15.14
CA THR A 216 -11.04 9.69 15.03
C THR A 216 -11.74 10.54 13.96
N SER A 217 -11.30 11.79 13.81
CA SER A 217 -11.73 12.67 12.73
C SER A 217 -10.92 12.47 11.43
N SER A 218 -10.24 11.33 11.31
CA SER A 218 -9.35 10.95 10.21
C SER A 218 -9.36 9.42 10.09
N GLY A 219 -8.58 8.83 9.21
CA GLY A 219 -8.31 7.39 9.31
C GLY A 219 -7.91 6.76 7.99
N SER A 220 -7.85 5.43 8.03
CA SER A 220 -7.73 4.55 6.88
C SER A 220 -8.99 4.69 6.04
N THR A 221 -8.90 5.23 4.83
CA THR A 221 -10.09 5.46 4.01
C THR A 221 -10.08 4.53 2.80
N PRO A 222 -11.22 3.90 2.48
CA PRO A 222 -11.43 3.40 1.13
C PRO A 222 -11.53 4.61 0.19
N ASP A 223 -11.14 4.45 -1.06
CA ASP A 223 -11.20 5.48 -2.10
C ASP A 223 -12.09 4.99 -3.24
N ARG A 224 -13.06 5.78 -3.67
CA ARG A 224 -13.95 5.38 -4.79
C ARG A 224 -13.15 5.30 -6.10
N GLY A 225 -12.25 6.24 -6.32
CA GLY A 225 -11.27 6.19 -7.41
C GLY A 225 -9.91 5.80 -6.84
N HIS A 226 -9.33 4.72 -7.35
CA HIS A 226 -7.98 4.32 -6.99
C HIS A 226 -6.96 5.41 -7.38
N ASP A 227 -6.02 5.74 -6.49
CA ASP A 227 -5.08 6.86 -6.69
C ASP A 227 -4.17 6.65 -7.91
N TRP A 228 -3.71 5.43 -8.14
CA TRP A 228 -2.96 5.10 -9.37
C TRP A 228 -3.86 4.78 -10.57
N GLY A 229 -5.18 4.91 -10.41
CA GLY A 229 -6.17 4.52 -11.40
C GLY A 229 -6.29 3.01 -11.54
N THR A 230 -6.98 2.57 -12.58
CA THR A 230 -7.08 1.14 -12.92
C THR A 230 -7.24 0.99 -14.43
N TYR A 231 -6.56 0.03 -15.04
CA TYR A 231 -6.78 -0.20 -16.47
C TYR A 231 -8.27 -0.54 -16.75
N PRO A 232 -8.89 0.02 -17.81
CA PRO A 232 -8.36 1.06 -18.71
C PRO A 232 -8.46 2.48 -18.13
N TYR A 233 -7.33 3.21 -18.11
CA TYR A 233 -7.14 4.53 -17.48
C TYR A 233 -7.93 5.71 -18.07
N ARG A 234 -8.81 5.47 -19.04
CA ARG A 234 -9.50 6.52 -19.81
C ARG A 234 -10.98 6.66 -19.49
N ARG A 235 -11.48 5.85 -18.55
CA ARG A 235 -12.88 5.89 -18.12
C ARG A 235 -12.94 6.14 -16.62
N PRO A 236 -13.79 7.05 -16.15
CA PRO A 236 -14.14 7.15 -14.75
C PRO A 236 -14.62 5.84 -14.10
N PRO A 237 -14.36 5.62 -12.79
CA PRO A 237 -13.51 6.42 -11.91
C PRO A 237 -12.05 5.89 -11.95
N ARG A 238 -11.59 5.44 -13.13
CA ARG A 238 -10.32 4.74 -13.30
C ARG A 238 -9.17 5.62 -13.77
N VAL A 239 -9.39 6.94 -13.90
CA VAL A 239 -8.38 7.87 -14.42
C VAL A 239 -7.35 8.13 -13.31
N PRO A 240 -6.06 7.78 -13.51
CA PRO A 240 -5.01 7.90 -12.51
C PRO A 240 -4.93 9.31 -11.92
N GLY A 241 -4.92 9.40 -10.59
CA GLY A 241 -4.95 10.62 -9.79
C GLY A 241 -6.28 11.38 -9.90
N LEU A 242 -6.74 11.68 -11.11
CA LEU A 242 -7.83 12.61 -11.38
C LEU A 242 -9.19 12.11 -10.87
N SER A 243 -9.52 10.82 -11.04
CA SER A 243 -10.77 10.28 -10.49
C SER A 243 -10.75 10.24 -8.96
N HIS A 244 -9.61 9.88 -8.35
CA HIS A 244 -9.41 9.94 -6.90
C HIS A 244 -9.58 11.37 -6.38
N TRP A 245 -9.02 12.36 -7.08
CA TRP A 245 -9.18 13.77 -6.75
C TRP A 245 -10.63 14.23 -6.77
N MET A 246 -11.43 13.76 -7.73
CA MET A 246 -12.84 14.13 -7.86
C MET A 246 -13.74 13.51 -6.80
N TYR A 247 -13.52 12.25 -6.43
CA TYR A 247 -14.45 11.50 -5.57
C TYR A 247 -14.06 11.42 -4.11
N ASP A 248 -12.78 11.63 -3.80
CA ASP A 248 -12.24 11.38 -2.47
C ASP A 248 -11.51 12.63 -1.95
N VAL A 249 -10.58 13.21 -2.74
CA VAL A 249 -9.80 14.37 -2.28
C VAL A 249 -10.65 15.64 -2.20
N ILE A 250 -11.21 16.16 -3.29
CA ILE A 250 -11.94 17.45 -3.27
C ILE A 250 -13.18 17.40 -2.36
N THR A 251 -13.76 16.22 -2.20
CA THR A 251 -14.89 15.98 -1.28
C THR A 251 -14.45 16.01 0.18
N PHE A 252 -13.23 15.55 0.49
CA PHE A 252 -12.61 15.78 1.78
C PHE A 252 -12.39 17.28 2.03
N TYR A 253 -12.03 18.06 1.00
CA TYR A 253 -11.94 19.51 1.13
C TYR A 253 -13.29 20.13 1.50
N TYR A 254 -14.37 19.77 0.81
CA TYR A 254 -15.71 20.28 1.13
C TYR A 254 -16.14 19.94 2.55
N CYS A 255 -15.95 18.69 2.97
CA CYS A 255 -16.49 18.20 4.23
C CYS A 255 -15.58 18.45 5.44
N CYS A 256 -14.26 18.34 5.30
CA CYS A 256 -13.31 18.32 6.41
C CYS A 256 -12.42 19.56 6.51
N LEU A 257 -11.98 20.14 5.38
CA LEU A 257 -11.00 21.24 5.40
C LEU A 257 -11.63 22.63 5.29
N TRP A 258 -12.65 22.78 4.47
CA TRP A 258 -13.35 24.05 4.28
C TRP A 258 -14.66 24.15 5.06
N SER A 259 -15.12 23.05 5.68
CA SER A 259 -16.26 23.04 6.61
C SER A 259 -16.01 22.11 7.81
N GLN A 260 -16.94 22.08 8.76
CA GLN A 260 -16.84 21.26 9.99
C GLN A 260 -17.63 19.95 9.89
N ASN A 261 -17.91 19.47 8.68
CA ASN A 261 -18.79 18.31 8.43
C ASN A 261 -18.02 17.01 8.18
N CYS A 262 -16.80 16.88 8.71
CA CYS A 262 -15.91 15.77 8.35
C CYS A 262 -16.51 14.39 8.65
N LYS A 263 -17.37 14.29 9.66
CA LYS A 263 -18.09 13.04 9.97
C LYS A 263 -18.89 12.51 8.77
N LEU A 264 -19.50 13.40 7.98
CA LEU A 264 -20.25 13.00 6.78
C LEU A 264 -19.36 12.35 5.72
N TYR A 265 -18.11 12.81 5.58
CA TYR A 265 -17.15 12.19 4.69
C TYR A 265 -16.74 10.81 5.18
N LEU A 266 -16.37 10.72 6.46
CA LEU A 266 -15.95 9.49 7.11
C LEU A 266 -17.05 8.42 7.16
N ASP A 267 -18.32 8.81 7.21
CA ASP A 267 -19.47 7.91 7.08
C ASP A 267 -19.59 7.30 5.68
N MET A 268 -19.20 8.04 4.63
CA MET A 268 -19.23 7.59 3.24
C MET A 268 -17.93 6.89 2.82
N ARG A 269 -16.86 7.05 3.61
CA ARG A 269 -15.56 6.37 3.45
C ARG A 269 -15.19 5.63 4.76
N PRO A 270 -16.00 4.66 5.20
CA PRO A 270 -15.72 3.93 6.42
C PRO A 270 -14.48 3.06 6.25
N SER A 271 -13.55 3.09 7.20
CA SER A 271 -12.40 2.17 7.19
C SER A 271 -12.87 0.72 7.11
N SER A 272 -12.21 -0.09 6.30
CA SER A 272 -12.14 -1.52 6.57
C SER A 272 -11.40 -1.72 7.89
N ASP A 273 -11.94 -2.53 8.80
CA ASP A 273 -11.12 -3.01 9.89
C ASP A 273 -10.16 -4.10 9.37
N CYS A 274 -9.57 -4.88 10.25
CA CYS A 274 -8.63 -5.94 9.88
C CYS A 274 -9.15 -7.33 10.25
N HIS A 275 -10.44 -7.47 10.59
CA HIS A 275 -10.97 -8.73 11.08
C HIS A 275 -10.88 -9.86 10.04
N THR A 276 -10.93 -9.55 8.74
CA THR A 276 -10.79 -10.56 7.68
C THR A 276 -9.44 -10.53 6.97
N TYR A 277 -8.51 -9.68 7.42
CA TYR A 277 -7.16 -9.67 6.90
C TYR A 277 -6.39 -10.93 7.34
N SER A 278 -5.82 -11.63 6.38
CA SER A 278 -4.89 -12.74 6.57
C SER A 278 -3.53 -12.35 5.97
N PRO A 279 -2.41 -12.40 6.73
CA PRO A 279 -1.09 -12.08 6.19
C PRO A 279 -0.63 -13.12 5.15
N PRO A 280 0.17 -12.71 4.13
CA PRO A 280 0.71 -13.66 3.16
C PRO A 280 1.71 -14.65 3.80
N HIS A 281 1.81 -15.82 3.19
CA HIS A 281 2.85 -16.81 3.47
C HIS A 281 4.17 -16.41 2.80
N LEU A 282 5.27 -16.53 3.53
CA LEU A 282 6.61 -16.13 3.09
C LEU A 282 7.47 -17.36 2.77
N ALA A 283 8.13 -17.32 1.61
CA ALA A 283 9.25 -18.20 1.28
C ALA A 283 10.42 -17.38 0.73
N SER A 284 11.65 -17.87 0.88
CA SER A 284 12.84 -17.14 0.45
C SER A 284 13.91 -18.04 -0.15
N ALA A 285 14.72 -17.47 -1.05
CA ALA A 285 15.97 -18.06 -1.50
C ALA A 285 17.10 -17.01 -1.53
N PHE A 286 18.28 -17.34 -0.99
CA PHE A 286 19.41 -16.42 -0.84
C PHE A 286 20.72 -17.18 -0.60
N GLY A 287 21.87 -16.51 -0.71
CA GLY A 287 23.16 -17.18 -0.49
C GLY A 287 23.48 -18.19 -1.60
N ASP A 288 23.89 -19.41 -1.25
CA ASP A 288 24.47 -20.37 -2.18
C ASP A 288 23.58 -21.47 -2.85
N PRO A 289 22.37 -21.15 -3.33
CA PRO A 289 21.23 -20.65 -2.59
C PRO A 289 20.72 -21.64 -1.52
N HIS A 290 20.48 -21.09 -0.33
CA HIS A 290 19.62 -21.65 0.71
C HIS A 290 18.17 -21.32 0.41
N PHE A 291 17.28 -22.27 0.68
CA PHE A 291 15.84 -22.15 0.50
C PHE A 291 15.15 -22.25 1.85
N LEU A 292 14.15 -21.37 2.05
CA LEU A 292 13.20 -21.42 3.15
C LEU A 292 11.81 -21.52 2.50
N THR A 293 11.18 -22.69 2.61
CA THR A 293 9.87 -22.99 1.99
C THR A 293 8.74 -22.27 2.71
N PHE A 294 7.56 -22.25 2.09
CA PHE A 294 6.37 -21.64 2.69
C PHE A 294 5.95 -22.30 4.01
N ASP A 295 6.24 -23.60 4.17
CA ASP A 295 5.89 -24.38 5.36
C ASP A 295 7.04 -24.45 6.38
N GLY A 296 8.15 -23.75 6.13
CA GLY A 296 9.24 -23.57 7.09
C GLY A 296 10.36 -24.61 7.02
N VAL A 297 10.42 -25.42 5.96
CA VAL A 297 11.56 -26.28 5.68
C VAL A 297 12.73 -25.45 5.18
N HIS A 298 13.94 -25.77 5.65
CA HIS A 298 15.16 -25.15 5.16
C HIS A 298 16.11 -26.19 4.57
N PHE A 299 16.69 -25.88 3.42
CA PHE A 299 17.68 -26.74 2.77
C PHE A 299 18.57 -25.91 1.84
N THR A 300 19.70 -26.49 1.41
CA THR A 300 20.59 -25.89 0.43
C THR A 300 20.51 -26.67 -0.87
N PHE A 301 20.34 -25.96 -1.98
CA PHE A 301 20.47 -26.55 -3.32
C PHE A 301 21.35 -25.66 -4.19
N ASN A 302 22.58 -26.11 -4.39
CA ASN A 302 23.63 -25.37 -5.08
C ASN A 302 23.82 -25.88 -6.51
N GLY A 303 22.77 -25.82 -7.33
CA GLY A 303 22.81 -26.26 -8.73
C GLY A 303 23.23 -25.14 -9.68
N LEU A 304 23.99 -25.45 -10.73
CA LEU A 304 24.31 -24.51 -11.82
C LEU A 304 23.28 -24.62 -12.95
N GLY A 305 22.43 -23.61 -13.14
CA GLY A 305 21.36 -23.69 -14.13
C GLY A 305 20.22 -22.69 -13.94
N GLU A 306 19.03 -23.08 -14.42
CA GLU A 306 17.79 -22.32 -14.32
C GLU A 306 16.66 -23.22 -13.78
N TYR A 307 15.96 -22.77 -12.74
CA TYR A 307 15.05 -23.61 -11.95
C TYR A 307 13.71 -22.93 -11.69
N VAL A 308 12.66 -23.73 -11.51
CA VAL A 308 11.36 -23.25 -11.02
C VAL A 308 11.45 -23.06 -9.50
N LEU A 309 11.37 -21.82 -9.04
CA LEU A 309 11.31 -21.53 -7.60
C LEU A 309 9.91 -21.85 -7.07
N VAL A 310 8.88 -21.32 -7.74
CA VAL A 310 7.48 -21.63 -7.49
C VAL A 310 6.67 -21.47 -8.78
N GLN A 311 5.71 -22.36 -8.98
CA GLN A 311 4.65 -22.25 -9.98
C GLN A 311 3.30 -22.51 -9.33
N SER A 312 2.22 -21.91 -9.84
CA SER A 312 0.86 -22.18 -9.37
C SER A 312 -0.14 -22.26 -10.51
N ASP A 313 -1.01 -23.28 -10.45
CA ASP A 313 -2.09 -23.45 -11.42
C ASP A 313 -3.31 -22.57 -11.16
N LEU A 314 -3.43 -22.00 -9.95
CA LEU A 314 -4.53 -21.11 -9.56
C LEU A 314 -4.60 -19.87 -10.46
N THR A 315 -3.44 -19.22 -10.65
CA THR A 315 -3.32 -17.98 -11.42
C THR A 315 -2.34 -18.09 -12.58
N LYS A 316 -1.76 -19.28 -12.82
CA LYS A 316 -0.64 -19.47 -13.75
C LYS A 316 0.57 -18.61 -13.36
N LEU A 317 0.80 -18.46 -12.06
CA LEU A 317 2.00 -17.86 -11.51
C LEU A 317 3.22 -18.71 -11.87
N MET A 318 4.31 -18.05 -12.27
CA MET A 318 5.59 -18.69 -12.52
C MET A 318 6.72 -17.77 -12.07
N VAL A 319 7.54 -18.24 -11.14
CA VAL A 319 8.76 -17.59 -10.68
C VAL A 319 9.94 -18.53 -10.91
N GLN A 320 10.93 -18.08 -11.68
CA GLN A 320 12.12 -18.86 -12.02
C GLN A 320 13.38 -18.16 -11.52
N GLY A 321 14.39 -18.93 -11.14
CA GLY A 321 15.69 -18.46 -10.69
C GLY A 321 16.81 -19.00 -11.57
N ARG A 322 17.74 -18.14 -11.98
CA ARG A 322 18.99 -18.51 -12.63
C ARG A 322 20.12 -18.42 -11.62
N THR A 323 20.98 -19.41 -11.58
CA THR A 323 22.14 -19.45 -10.70
C THR A 323 23.44 -19.36 -11.51
N GLN A 324 24.48 -18.76 -10.91
CA GLN A 324 25.81 -18.71 -11.49
C GLN A 324 26.89 -18.84 -10.41
N PRO A 325 28.12 -19.27 -10.73
CA PRO A 325 29.21 -19.29 -9.76
C PRO A 325 29.67 -17.88 -9.39
N PRO A 326 29.90 -17.57 -8.10
CA PRO A 326 30.49 -16.30 -7.72
C PRO A 326 31.98 -16.29 -8.06
N LEU A 327 32.53 -15.08 -8.16
CA LEU A 327 33.98 -14.88 -8.14
C LEU A 327 34.48 -14.95 -6.69
N THR A 328 35.51 -15.75 -6.45
CA THR A 328 36.25 -15.81 -5.19
C THR A 328 37.08 -14.53 -4.98
N SER A 329 37.61 -14.35 -3.78
CA SER A 329 38.58 -13.28 -3.46
C SER A 329 39.86 -13.33 -4.32
N SER A 330 40.17 -14.50 -4.90
CA SER A 330 41.28 -14.69 -5.86
C SER A 330 40.88 -14.44 -7.32
N GLY A 331 39.62 -14.13 -7.60
CA GLY A 331 39.07 -13.94 -8.95
C GLY A 331 38.79 -15.24 -9.70
N ALA A 332 38.93 -16.41 -9.05
CA ALA A 332 38.52 -17.70 -9.60
C ALA A 332 37.01 -17.92 -9.40
N GLN A 333 36.40 -18.85 -10.11
CA GLN A 333 35.02 -19.27 -9.81
C GLN A 333 35.01 -20.18 -8.57
N ALA A 334 34.12 -19.93 -7.63
CA ALA A 334 33.93 -20.83 -6.50
C ALA A 334 33.21 -22.12 -6.97
N ASN A 335 33.41 -23.23 -6.25
CA ASN A 335 32.61 -24.44 -6.42
C ASN A 335 31.27 -24.30 -5.65
N ALA A 336 30.60 -23.19 -5.89
CA ALA A 336 29.29 -22.82 -5.37
C ALA A 336 28.59 -21.94 -6.42
N THR A 337 27.29 -21.74 -6.27
CA THR A 337 26.47 -20.89 -7.12
C THR A 337 25.63 -19.99 -6.24
N GLY A 338 24.94 -19.03 -6.84
CA GLY A 338 23.89 -18.25 -6.20
C GLY A 338 23.07 -17.52 -7.26
N LEU A 339 21.95 -16.94 -6.86
CA LEU A 339 21.00 -16.36 -7.81
C LEU A 339 21.62 -15.16 -8.55
N SER A 340 21.51 -15.17 -9.87
CA SER A 340 21.98 -14.10 -10.76
C SER A 340 20.85 -13.41 -11.51
N ALA A 341 19.72 -14.10 -11.69
CA ALA A 341 18.49 -13.54 -12.21
C ALA A 341 17.26 -14.22 -11.60
N VAL A 342 16.19 -13.47 -11.43
CA VAL A 342 14.86 -13.93 -11.05
C VAL A 342 13.86 -13.36 -12.04
N VAL A 343 12.97 -14.19 -12.57
CA VAL A 343 11.95 -13.77 -13.53
C VAL A 343 10.56 -14.21 -13.07
N VAL A 344 9.58 -13.34 -13.24
CA VAL A 344 8.20 -13.54 -12.80
C VAL A 344 7.20 -13.24 -13.91
N LYS A 345 6.14 -14.05 -13.96
CA LYS A 345 4.95 -13.84 -14.80
C LYS A 345 3.73 -14.45 -14.12
N GLU A 346 2.56 -13.85 -14.28
CA GLU A 346 1.27 -14.41 -13.89
C GLU A 346 0.26 -14.33 -15.03
N ASN A 347 -0.32 -15.46 -15.42
CA ASN A 347 -1.33 -15.52 -16.47
C ASN A 347 -0.90 -14.79 -17.77
N ALA A 348 -1.63 -13.72 -18.13
CA ALA A 348 -1.42 -12.88 -19.31
C ALA A 348 -0.76 -11.54 -18.96
N SER A 349 -0.14 -11.43 -17.78
CA SER A 349 0.67 -10.28 -17.38
C SER A 349 1.88 -10.10 -18.29
N ASP A 350 2.53 -8.95 -18.14
CA ASP A 350 3.90 -8.77 -18.65
C ASP A 350 4.88 -9.73 -17.94
N VAL A 351 6.10 -9.85 -18.48
CA VAL A 351 7.21 -10.60 -17.88
C VAL A 351 8.22 -9.62 -17.32
N VAL A 352 8.57 -9.79 -16.04
CA VAL A 352 9.60 -8.97 -15.37
C VAL A 352 10.77 -9.86 -14.97
N GLU A 353 11.96 -9.52 -15.45
CA GLU A 353 13.23 -10.16 -15.07
C GLU A 353 14.07 -9.16 -14.27
N ALA A 354 14.48 -9.55 -13.07
CA ALA A 354 15.42 -8.82 -12.23
C ALA A 354 16.75 -9.60 -12.23
N ARG A 355 17.85 -8.98 -12.68
CA ARG A 355 19.15 -9.63 -12.79
C ARG A 355 20.30 -8.75 -12.32
N LEU A 356 21.41 -9.37 -11.95
CA LEU A 356 22.64 -8.64 -11.68
C LEU A 356 23.15 -8.01 -12.99
N GLY A 357 23.46 -6.72 -12.94
CA GLY A 357 23.95 -5.93 -14.07
C GLY A 357 25.12 -5.02 -13.70
N GLY A 358 25.52 -4.21 -14.68
CA GLY A 358 26.61 -3.23 -14.58
C GLY A 358 28.02 -3.83 -14.70
N PRO A 359 29.06 -3.00 -14.89
CA PRO A 359 30.46 -3.46 -15.09
C PRO A 359 31.03 -4.23 -13.90
N THR A 360 30.47 -4.02 -12.71
CA THR A 360 30.90 -4.64 -11.45
C THR A 360 30.03 -5.82 -11.03
N GLY A 361 28.90 -6.07 -11.70
CA GLY A 361 27.92 -7.10 -11.32
C GLY A 361 27.17 -6.82 -10.01
N ARG A 362 27.15 -5.55 -9.55
CA ARG A 362 26.65 -5.13 -8.22
C ARG A 362 25.37 -4.30 -8.24
N THR A 363 24.86 -3.99 -9.42
CA THR A 363 23.63 -3.19 -9.59
C THR A 363 22.50 -4.07 -10.05
N LEU A 364 21.30 -3.81 -9.58
CA LEU A 364 20.11 -4.50 -10.06
C LEU A 364 19.69 -3.92 -11.42
N GLN A 365 19.53 -4.78 -12.42
CA GLN A 365 18.92 -4.44 -13.70
C GLN A 365 17.54 -5.11 -13.77
N VAL A 366 16.52 -4.32 -14.14
CA VAL A 366 15.15 -4.82 -14.29
C VAL A 366 14.76 -4.71 -15.76
N LEU A 367 14.25 -5.80 -16.32
CA LEU A 367 13.80 -5.91 -17.69
C LEU A 367 12.29 -6.17 -17.71
N LEU A 368 11.60 -5.51 -18.62
CA LEU A 368 10.20 -5.71 -18.95
C LEU A 368 10.13 -6.29 -20.35
N ASN A 369 9.59 -7.50 -20.49
CA ASN A 369 9.43 -8.16 -21.78
C ASN A 369 10.73 -8.13 -22.63
N GLN A 370 11.87 -8.45 -21.99
CA GLN A 370 13.23 -8.47 -22.57
C GLN A 370 13.89 -7.11 -22.81
N GLU A 371 13.24 -6.00 -22.46
CA GLU A 371 13.81 -4.65 -22.57
C GLU A 371 14.16 -4.06 -21.20
N ILE A 372 15.33 -3.43 -21.08
CA ILE A 372 15.79 -2.84 -19.82
C ILE A 372 14.96 -1.59 -19.48
N LEU A 373 14.40 -1.57 -18.27
CA LEU A 373 13.71 -0.40 -17.73
C LEU A 373 14.68 0.58 -17.07
N ASN A 374 14.41 1.88 -17.23
CA ASN A 374 15.16 2.95 -16.59
C ASN A 374 14.34 3.61 -15.48
N PHE A 375 14.84 3.57 -14.25
CA PHE A 375 14.22 4.16 -13.05
C PHE A 375 14.90 5.47 -12.60
N SER A 376 15.56 6.19 -13.51
CA SER A 376 16.22 7.47 -13.21
C SER A 376 15.24 8.59 -12.83
N GLU A 377 14.01 8.52 -13.32
CA GLU A 377 12.97 9.55 -13.10
C GLU A 377 11.80 9.01 -12.27
N GLN A 378 11.27 7.84 -12.61
CA GLN A 378 10.15 7.19 -11.92
C GLN A 378 10.64 5.92 -11.22
N ARG A 379 10.14 5.67 -10.00
CA ARG A 379 10.54 4.52 -9.17
C ARG A 379 9.50 3.41 -9.09
N TRP A 380 8.39 3.54 -9.79
CA TRP A 380 7.34 2.53 -9.85
C TRP A 380 6.62 2.61 -11.19
N VAL A 381 6.03 1.51 -11.65
CA VAL A 381 5.28 1.45 -12.92
C VAL A 381 4.09 0.51 -12.74
N ASP A 382 2.91 0.95 -13.16
CA ASP A 382 1.73 0.09 -13.28
C ASP A 382 1.70 -0.57 -14.67
N LEU A 383 1.76 -1.90 -14.69
CA LEU A 383 1.93 -2.73 -15.88
C LEU A 383 0.70 -3.60 -16.10
N LYS A 384 0.67 -4.35 -17.21
CA LYS A 384 -0.45 -5.26 -17.43
C LYS A 384 -0.39 -6.40 -16.40
N GLY A 385 -1.36 -6.43 -15.49
CA GLY A 385 -1.54 -7.50 -14.51
C GLY A 385 -0.52 -7.51 -13.36
N MET A 386 0.25 -6.43 -13.21
CA MET A 386 1.20 -6.27 -12.11
C MET A 386 1.59 -4.82 -11.91
N PHE A 387 2.09 -4.51 -10.72
CA PHE A 387 2.71 -3.24 -10.38
C PHE A 387 4.16 -3.51 -9.96
N LEU A 388 5.06 -2.63 -10.41
CA LEU A 388 6.49 -2.75 -10.21
C LEU A 388 6.97 -1.56 -9.39
N ALA A 389 7.72 -1.80 -8.32
CA ALA A 389 8.35 -0.75 -7.53
C ALA A 389 9.85 -1.02 -7.36
N VAL A 390 10.68 0.02 -7.49
CA VAL A 390 12.13 -0.04 -7.33
C VAL A 390 12.54 0.91 -6.22
N SER A 391 13.24 0.38 -5.21
CA SER A 391 13.76 1.15 -4.10
C SER A 391 15.29 1.16 -4.13
N GLY A 392 15.86 2.35 -4.30
CA GLY A 392 17.29 2.52 -4.52
C GLY A 392 17.74 1.91 -5.87
N ASP A 393 18.95 1.36 -5.89
CA ASP A 393 19.58 0.70 -7.05
C ASP A 393 19.71 -0.83 -6.87
N ARG A 394 19.07 -1.36 -5.82
CA ARG A 394 19.28 -2.75 -5.37
C ARG A 394 18.01 -3.53 -5.07
N ASN A 395 16.85 -2.90 -4.92
CA ASN A 395 15.62 -3.62 -4.56
C ASN A 395 14.54 -3.40 -5.62
N VAL A 396 13.85 -4.47 -5.99
CA VAL A 396 12.63 -4.43 -6.80
C VAL A 396 11.56 -5.29 -6.16
N SER A 397 10.34 -4.77 -6.11
CA SER A 397 9.14 -5.47 -5.65
C SER A 397 8.16 -5.56 -6.82
N VAL A 398 7.71 -6.77 -7.11
CA VAL A 398 6.67 -7.06 -8.11
C VAL A 398 5.41 -7.49 -7.38
N MET A 399 4.33 -6.74 -7.56
CA MET A 399 3.02 -6.96 -6.95
C MET A 399 2.05 -7.41 -8.04
N LEU A 400 1.59 -8.66 -7.97
CA LEU A 400 0.75 -9.26 -9.00
C LEU A 400 -0.74 -9.03 -8.71
N SER A 401 -1.58 -9.11 -9.74
CA SER A 401 -3.03 -8.90 -9.58
C SER A 401 -3.71 -9.94 -8.68
N SER A 402 -3.11 -11.10 -8.46
CA SER A 402 -3.55 -12.10 -7.47
C SER A 402 -3.26 -11.72 -6.01
N GLY A 403 -2.46 -10.67 -5.78
CA GLY A 403 -1.91 -10.33 -4.47
C GLY A 403 -0.59 -11.05 -4.15
N ALA A 404 -0.09 -11.91 -5.04
CA ALA A 404 1.25 -12.47 -4.90
C ALA A 404 2.33 -11.39 -5.05
N GLY A 405 3.32 -11.40 -4.15
CA GLY A 405 4.46 -10.50 -4.14
C GLY A 405 5.77 -11.23 -4.41
N VAL A 406 6.66 -10.62 -5.19
CA VAL A 406 8.05 -11.07 -5.38
C VAL A 406 9.00 -9.91 -5.13
N GLU A 407 9.82 -10.02 -4.10
CA GLU A 407 10.87 -9.05 -3.80
C GLU A 407 12.22 -9.62 -4.19
N VAL A 408 12.98 -8.89 -5.00
CA VAL A 408 14.34 -9.26 -5.40
C VAL A 408 15.29 -8.17 -4.92
N GLN A 409 16.32 -8.58 -4.19
CA GLN A 409 17.36 -7.69 -3.67
C GLN A 409 18.73 -8.11 -4.19
N ALA A 410 19.47 -7.15 -4.75
CA ALA A 410 20.84 -7.31 -5.16
C ALA A 410 21.79 -7.09 -3.98
N HIS A 411 22.62 -8.11 -3.76
CA HIS A 411 23.80 -8.07 -2.91
C HIS A 411 25.06 -8.06 -3.81
N GLU A 412 26.26 -7.91 -3.25
CA GLU A 412 27.49 -7.67 -4.04
C GLU A 412 27.77 -8.73 -5.12
N HIS A 413 27.31 -9.97 -4.95
CA HIS A 413 27.56 -11.08 -5.89
C HIS A 413 26.33 -11.91 -6.27
N PHE A 414 25.22 -11.76 -5.56
CA PHE A 414 24.03 -12.59 -5.70
C PHE A 414 22.76 -11.80 -5.46
N LEU A 415 21.65 -12.36 -5.92
CA LEU A 415 20.32 -11.92 -5.58
C LEU A 415 19.81 -12.73 -4.38
N SER A 416 19.00 -12.10 -3.54
CA SER A 416 18.04 -12.79 -2.68
C SER A 416 16.63 -12.54 -3.20
N VAL A 417 15.74 -13.50 -3.01
CA VAL A 417 14.33 -13.38 -3.35
C VAL A 417 13.46 -13.74 -2.14
N ASN A 418 12.43 -12.92 -1.90
CA ASN A 418 11.31 -13.24 -1.03
C ASN A 418 10.05 -13.36 -1.87
N ILE A 419 9.23 -14.37 -1.61
CA ILE A 419 7.95 -14.58 -2.28
C ILE A 419 6.85 -14.60 -1.22
N LEU A 420 5.85 -13.75 -1.42
CA LEU A 420 4.71 -13.56 -0.53
C LEU A 420 3.46 -14.06 -1.25
N LEU A 421 2.83 -15.12 -0.74
CA LEU A 421 1.62 -15.69 -1.35
C LEU A 421 0.42 -15.55 -0.41
N PRO A 422 -0.70 -14.96 -0.88
CA PRO A 422 -1.97 -14.99 -0.16
C PRO A 422 -2.47 -16.41 0.16
N GLU A 423 -3.36 -16.54 1.15
CA GLU A 423 -3.92 -17.81 1.61
C GLU A 423 -4.66 -18.59 0.50
N GLU A 424 -5.16 -17.91 -0.52
CA GLU A 424 -5.79 -18.52 -1.69
C GLU A 424 -4.87 -19.46 -2.46
N PHE A 425 -3.54 -19.34 -2.31
CA PHE A 425 -2.55 -20.23 -2.93
C PHE A 425 -2.34 -21.55 -2.19
N LEU A 426 -3.02 -21.79 -1.05
CA LEU A 426 -2.95 -23.06 -0.33
C LEU A 426 -3.29 -24.25 -1.24
N ASN A 427 -2.44 -25.27 -1.24
CA ASN A 427 -2.50 -26.48 -2.07
C ASN A 427 -2.38 -26.23 -3.58
N HIS A 428 -1.96 -25.03 -4.00
CA HIS A 428 -1.86 -24.66 -5.41
C HIS A 428 -0.44 -24.38 -5.89
N THR A 429 0.59 -24.60 -5.06
CA THR A 429 1.99 -24.32 -5.42
C THR A 429 2.78 -25.60 -5.63
N GLN A 430 3.80 -25.52 -6.48
CA GLN A 430 4.84 -26.53 -6.64
C GLN A 430 6.16 -25.84 -7.00
N GLY A 431 7.30 -26.47 -6.72
CA GLY A 431 8.62 -25.94 -7.06
C GLY A 431 9.65 -26.23 -5.98
N LEU A 432 10.81 -25.58 -6.06
CA LEU A 432 11.84 -25.64 -5.02
C LEU A 432 11.37 -25.08 -3.66
N LEU A 433 10.35 -24.21 -3.65
CA LEU A 433 9.78 -23.65 -2.43
C LEU A 433 8.61 -24.48 -1.86
N GLY A 434 8.38 -25.68 -2.41
CA GLY A 434 7.46 -26.66 -1.87
C GLY A 434 5.99 -26.42 -2.19
N THR A 435 5.13 -27.18 -1.52
CA THR A 435 3.68 -27.09 -1.63
C THR A 435 3.17 -26.32 -0.43
N LEU A 436 2.69 -25.10 -0.62
CA LEU A 436 2.12 -24.28 0.45
C LEU A 436 0.84 -24.95 0.95
N ASN A 437 0.91 -25.72 2.03
CA ASN A 437 -0.24 -26.37 2.65
C ASN A 437 -0.13 -26.53 4.18
N ASN A 438 0.91 -25.95 4.78
CA ASN A 438 1.29 -26.08 6.18
C ASN A 438 1.71 -27.52 6.59
N ILE A 439 2.26 -28.30 5.66
CA ILE A 439 2.75 -29.67 5.87
C ILE A 439 4.23 -29.76 5.45
N PRO A 440 5.17 -29.43 6.36
CA PRO A 440 6.61 -29.41 6.03
C PRO A 440 7.17 -30.74 5.49
N SER A 441 6.51 -31.87 5.76
CA SER A 441 6.99 -33.18 5.34
C SER A 441 6.80 -33.48 3.84
N ASP A 442 6.02 -32.68 3.11
CA ASP A 442 5.78 -32.89 1.67
C ASP A 442 6.43 -31.84 0.76
N ASP A 443 7.19 -30.89 1.32
CA ASP A 443 7.88 -29.85 0.55
C ASP A 443 8.91 -30.42 -0.45
N PHE A 444 9.44 -31.62 -0.18
CA PHE A 444 10.31 -32.33 -1.11
C PHE A 444 9.53 -33.18 -2.12
N THR A 445 8.58 -32.55 -2.80
CA THR A 445 7.79 -33.18 -3.87
C THR A 445 8.47 -33.00 -5.23
N LEU A 446 8.71 -34.10 -5.93
CA LEU A 446 9.22 -34.11 -7.30
C LEU A 446 8.11 -33.71 -8.29
N ARG A 447 8.49 -33.32 -9.52
CA ARG A 447 7.56 -32.98 -10.61
C ARG A 447 6.59 -34.10 -10.98
N ASN A 448 6.94 -35.35 -10.69
CA ASN A 448 6.09 -36.52 -10.87
C ASN A 448 5.17 -36.80 -9.67
N GLU A 449 5.05 -35.84 -8.74
CA GLU A 449 4.23 -35.89 -7.52
C GLU A 449 4.72 -36.89 -6.46
N THR A 450 5.93 -37.45 -6.63
CA THR A 450 6.52 -38.31 -5.61
C THR A 450 7.09 -37.46 -4.48
N VAL A 451 6.60 -37.69 -3.27
CA VAL A 451 7.10 -37.05 -2.04
C VAL A 451 8.33 -37.79 -1.52
N LEU A 452 9.44 -37.06 -1.35
CA LEU A 452 10.66 -37.58 -0.73
C LEU A 452 10.60 -37.44 0.80
N PRO A 453 11.22 -38.37 1.54
CA PRO A 453 11.19 -38.35 3.00
C PRO A 453 11.97 -37.14 3.57
N PRO A 454 11.53 -36.52 4.67
CA PRO A 454 12.18 -35.32 5.25
C PRO A 454 13.65 -35.52 5.63
N GLU A 455 14.06 -36.75 5.91
CA GLU A 455 15.44 -37.14 6.20
C GLU A 455 16.42 -36.84 5.06
N ILE A 456 15.91 -36.61 3.84
CA ILE A 456 16.70 -36.16 2.69
C ILE A 456 17.52 -34.90 2.99
N THR A 457 17.07 -34.05 3.92
CA THR A 457 17.80 -32.87 4.41
C THR A 457 19.19 -33.20 4.97
N SER A 458 19.40 -34.43 5.42
CA SER A 458 20.69 -34.94 5.92
C SER A 458 21.51 -35.65 4.83
N GLU A 459 21.02 -35.72 3.60
CA GLU A 459 21.65 -36.37 2.45
C GLU A 459 21.87 -35.38 1.30
N PRO A 460 22.94 -34.55 1.34
CA PRO A 460 23.12 -33.42 0.41
C PRO A 460 23.12 -33.81 -1.07
N HIS A 461 23.61 -35.01 -1.41
CA HIS A 461 23.58 -35.52 -2.78
C HIS A 461 22.16 -35.80 -3.29
N LYS A 462 21.28 -36.34 -2.43
CA LYS A 462 19.88 -36.55 -2.80
C LYS A 462 19.10 -35.24 -2.89
N LEU A 463 19.39 -34.27 -2.02
CA LEU A 463 18.84 -32.90 -2.15
C LEU A 463 19.26 -32.25 -3.48
N PHE A 464 20.50 -32.48 -3.91
CA PHE A 464 20.98 -31.99 -5.19
C PHE A 464 20.21 -32.60 -6.37
N GLU A 465 19.93 -33.91 -6.33
CA GLU A 465 19.07 -34.59 -7.32
C GLU A 465 17.62 -34.07 -7.28
N PHE A 466 17.05 -33.83 -6.10
CA PHE A 466 15.74 -33.19 -5.93
C PHE A 466 15.71 -31.82 -6.59
N GLY A 467 16.71 -30.97 -6.35
CA GLY A 467 16.73 -29.64 -6.94
C GLY A 467 16.91 -29.67 -8.47
N ALA A 468 17.68 -30.64 -8.98
CA ALA A 468 17.86 -30.86 -10.41
C ALA A 468 16.54 -31.25 -11.13
N ASP A 469 15.63 -31.97 -10.46
CA ASP A 469 14.31 -32.30 -10.99
C ASP A 469 13.49 -31.02 -11.31
N TRP A 470 13.69 -29.95 -10.55
CA TRP A 470 13.05 -28.65 -10.75
C TRP A 470 13.72 -27.73 -11.78
N ALA A 471 14.72 -28.21 -12.53
CA ALA A 471 15.25 -27.50 -13.68
C ALA A 471 14.13 -27.11 -14.66
N ILE A 472 14.18 -25.89 -15.21
CA ILE A 472 13.16 -25.45 -16.18
C ILE A 472 13.26 -26.23 -17.48
N ARG A 473 12.22 -26.18 -18.31
CA ARG A 473 12.27 -26.67 -19.69
C ARG A 473 12.60 -25.51 -20.64
N ASN A 474 13.16 -25.83 -21.80
CA ASN A 474 13.50 -24.81 -22.81
C ASN A 474 12.27 -24.02 -23.29
N ASP A 475 11.12 -24.68 -23.42
CA ASP A 475 9.86 -24.07 -23.87
C ASP A 475 9.12 -23.30 -22.77
N SER A 476 9.50 -23.49 -21.51
CA SER A 476 8.93 -22.77 -20.37
C SER A 476 9.80 -21.62 -19.87
N SER A 477 10.98 -21.39 -20.46
CA SER A 477 11.88 -20.32 -20.00
C SER A 477 11.26 -18.95 -20.22
N LEU A 478 11.29 -18.13 -19.17
CA LEU A 478 10.87 -16.73 -19.21
C LEU A 478 12.05 -15.77 -19.33
N PHE A 479 13.29 -16.27 -19.26
CA PHE A 479 14.47 -15.43 -19.23
C PHE A 479 14.86 -14.84 -20.58
N THR A 480 15.52 -13.69 -20.51
CA THR A 480 16.18 -13.03 -21.62
C THR A 480 17.60 -13.61 -21.83
N TYR A 481 17.98 -13.81 -23.10
CA TYR A 481 19.30 -14.29 -23.50
C TYR A 481 19.95 -13.33 -24.52
N ASP A 482 20.22 -12.10 -24.06
CA ASP A 482 20.67 -10.96 -24.86
C ASP A 482 22.21 -10.82 -24.96
N SER A 483 22.96 -11.83 -24.51
CA SER A 483 24.42 -11.85 -24.66
C SER A 483 24.94 -13.24 -25.06
N PRO A 484 26.09 -13.32 -25.76
CA PRO A 484 26.73 -14.60 -26.09
C PRO A 484 26.94 -15.49 -24.86
N THR A 485 27.38 -14.89 -23.73
CA THR A 485 27.58 -15.60 -22.46
C THR A 485 26.28 -16.26 -21.97
N LEU A 486 25.15 -15.55 -22.00
CA LEU A 486 23.87 -16.12 -21.59
C LEU A 486 23.40 -17.23 -22.54
N VAL A 487 23.65 -17.06 -23.84
CA VAL A 487 23.28 -18.05 -24.86
C VAL A 487 24.10 -19.34 -24.70
N ASP A 488 25.42 -19.21 -24.55
CA ASP A 488 26.33 -20.34 -24.51
C ASP A 488 26.27 -21.09 -23.17
N ASN A 489 25.96 -20.41 -22.06
CA ASN A 489 25.92 -21.03 -20.73
C ASN A 489 24.52 -21.50 -20.30
N TYR A 490 23.43 -20.91 -20.82
CA TYR A 490 22.07 -21.23 -20.34
C TYR A 490 21.06 -21.56 -21.44
N LEU A 491 21.13 -20.92 -22.62
CA LEU A 491 20.14 -21.19 -23.67
C LEU A 491 20.39 -22.51 -24.41
N ARG A 492 21.65 -22.76 -24.79
CA ARG A 492 22.04 -23.95 -25.57
C ARG A 492 22.26 -25.20 -24.73
N PRO A 493 22.91 -25.15 -23.55
CA PRO A 493 23.11 -26.32 -22.71
C PRO A 493 21.81 -26.80 -22.04
N PRO A 494 21.84 -27.98 -21.40
CA PRO A 494 20.80 -28.39 -20.47
C PRO A 494 20.59 -27.35 -19.36
N LYS A 495 19.36 -27.25 -18.84
CA LYS A 495 18.97 -26.26 -17.82
C LYS A 495 19.52 -26.55 -16.43
N HIS A 496 20.14 -27.71 -16.24
CA HIS A 496 20.93 -28.08 -15.08
C HIS A 496 22.23 -28.71 -15.56
N ASP A 497 23.36 -28.16 -15.12
CA ASP A 497 24.68 -28.74 -15.41
C ASP A 497 24.99 -29.88 -14.44
N SER A 498 24.77 -31.12 -14.90
CA SER A 498 25.05 -32.33 -14.11
C SER A 498 26.55 -32.58 -13.86
N ALA A 499 27.46 -31.87 -14.55
CA ALA A 499 28.89 -31.99 -14.33
C ALA A 499 29.38 -31.06 -13.20
N PHE A 500 28.59 -30.06 -12.82
CA PHE A 500 28.88 -29.19 -11.70
C PHE A 500 28.60 -29.91 -10.37
N LEU A 501 29.62 -30.01 -9.52
CA LEU A 501 29.50 -30.56 -8.17
C LEU A 501 29.86 -29.49 -7.13
N PRO A 502 28.88 -29.01 -6.34
CA PRO A 502 29.13 -28.00 -5.33
C PRO A 502 29.87 -28.59 -4.11
N VAL A 503 30.40 -27.70 -3.27
CA VAL A 503 30.89 -28.09 -1.95
C VAL A 503 29.68 -28.38 -1.05
N PHE A 504 29.58 -29.62 -0.54
CA PHE A 504 28.49 -30.04 0.34
C PHE A 504 28.78 -29.85 1.84
N THR A 505 30.05 -29.67 2.21
CA THR A 505 30.48 -29.56 3.60
C THR A 505 31.41 -28.38 3.80
N GLN A 506 31.12 -27.52 4.77
CA GLN A 506 31.98 -26.39 5.10
C GLN A 506 33.32 -26.83 5.73
N GLY A 507 34.35 -26.00 5.56
CA GLY A 507 35.64 -26.14 6.22
C GLY A 507 35.62 -25.74 7.70
N PRO A 508 36.78 -25.76 8.39
CA PRO A 508 36.88 -25.34 9.78
C PRO A 508 36.57 -23.85 9.93
N LEU A 509 35.79 -23.50 10.97
CA LEU A 509 35.39 -22.13 11.26
C LEU A 509 36.62 -21.25 11.59
N THR A 510 36.74 -20.12 10.90
CA THR A 510 37.80 -19.15 11.16
C THR A 510 37.33 -18.07 12.16
N PRO A 511 38.23 -17.43 12.92
CA PRO A 511 37.84 -16.36 13.86
C PRO A 511 37.11 -15.19 13.19
N GLN A 512 37.45 -14.89 11.94
CA GLN A 512 36.84 -13.81 11.17
C GLN A 512 35.38 -14.14 10.80
N VAL A 513 35.14 -15.36 10.32
CA VAL A 513 33.79 -15.84 10.00
C VAL A 513 32.94 -15.98 11.26
N ALA A 514 33.50 -16.50 12.36
CA ALA A 514 32.80 -16.59 13.64
C ALA A 514 32.35 -15.21 14.15
N SER A 515 33.23 -14.20 14.02
CA SER A 515 32.93 -12.81 14.41
C SER A 515 31.82 -12.18 13.55
N LEU A 516 31.85 -12.42 12.24
CA LEU A 516 30.85 -11.89 11.31
C LEU A 516 29.50 -12.60 11.46
N CYS A 517 29.50 -13.93 11.39
CA CYS A 517 28.27 -14.71 11.29
C CYS A 517 27.64 -15.02 12.64
N GLY A 518 28.42 -14.96 13.73
CA GLY A 518 27.96 -15.42 15.03
C GLY A 518 27.51 -16.88 14.94
N GLY A 519 26.23 -17.15 15.23
CA GLY A 519 25.61 -18.48 15.12
C GLY A 519 24.87 -18.76 13.80
N ASP A 520 24.90 -17.84 12.84
CA ASP A 520 24.21 -18.02 11.55
C ASP A 520 24.96 -19.04 10.67
N LEU A 521 24.39 -20.24 10.53
CA LEU A 521 25.01 -21.35 9.81
C LEU A 521 25.08 -21.13 8.30
N PHE A 522 24.10 -20.41 7.72
CA PHE A 522 24.09 -20.05 6.30
C PHE A 522 25.25 -19.12 5.98
N CYS A 523 25.41 -18.05 6.77
CA CYS A 523 26.53 -17.13 6.68
C CYS A 523 27.88 -17.83 6.83
N GLN A 524 28.01 -18.73 7.83
CA GLN A 524 29.25 -19.46 8.06
C GLN A 524 29.62 -20.32 6.85
N PHE A 525 28.66 -21.07 6.32
CA PHE A 525 28.86 -21.95 5.18
C PHE A 525 29.33 -21.16 3.96
N ASP A 526 28.59 -20.13 3.57
CA ASP A 526 28.87 -19.32 2.38
C ASP A 526 30.21 -18.60 2.48
N ALA A 527 30.53 -18.03 3.65
CA ALA A 527 31.81 -17.36 3.87
C ALA A 527 33.01 -18.32 3.74
N LEU A 528 32.86 -19.55 4.24
CA LEU A 528 33.92 -20.56 4.22
C LEU A 528 34.08 -21.20 2.85
N VAL A 529 32.99 -21.53 2.16
CA VAL A 529 33.01 -22.17 0.83
C VAL A 529 33.53 -21.21 -0.23
N THR A 530 33.13 -19.93 -0.17
CA THR A 530 33.57 -18.92 -1.15
C THR A 530 34.88 -18.25 -0.76
N GLY A 531 35.28 -18.33 0.51
CA GLY A 531 36.40 -17.57 1.06
C GLY A 531 36.16 -16.05 1.05
N SER A 532 34.90 -15.61 1.05
CA SER A 532 34.49 -14.21 0.96
C SER A 532 33.59 -13.81 2.14
N LEU A 533 34.06 -12.88 2.97
CA LEU A 533 33.28 -12.31 4.06
C LEU A 533 32.11 -11.46 3.54
N ASP A 534 32.24 -10.86 2.35
CA ASP A 534 31.18 -10.05 1.75
C ASP A 534 29.99 -10.93 1.35
N ILE A 535 30.26 -12.12 0.79
CA ILE A 535 29.21 -13.10 0.46
C ILE A 535 28.55 -13.60 1.74
N GLY A 536 29.33 -14.01 2.75
CA GLY A 536 28.76 -14.44 4.04
C GLY A 536 27.90 -13.35 4.69
N ASN A 537 28.34 -12.09 4.67
CA ASN A 537 27.55 -10.98 5.20
C ASN A 537 26.26 -10.75 4.42
N ALA A 538 26.28 -10.87 3.08
CA ALA A 538 25.08 -10.79 2.25
C ALA A 538 24.06 -11.88 2.62
N THR A 539 24.52 -13.12 2.78
CA THR A 539 23.69 -14.26 3.23
C THR A 539 23.09 -14.00 4.61
N ARG A 540 23.90 -13.49 5.56
CA ARG A 540 23.41 -13.09 6.90
C ARG A 540 22.33 -12.02 6.81
N VAL A 541 22.53 -10.98 6.00
CA VAL A 541 21.57 -9.88 5.83
C VAL A 541 20.25 -10.40 5.24
N ALA A 542 20.32 -11.24 4.21
CA ALA A 542 19.13 -11.85 3.60
C ALA A 542 18.37 -12.76 4.57
N HIS A 543 19.09 -13.57 5.36
CA HIS A 543 18.46 -14.42 6.38
C HIS A 543 17.80 -13.60 7.50
N LEU A 544 18.47 -12.54 8.00
CA LEU A 544 17.88 -11.63 8.98
C LEU A 544 16.63 -10.93 8.43
N GLN A 545 16.64 -10.56 7.14
CA GLN A 545 15.47 -9.98 6.47
C GLN A 545 14.31 -10.98 6.41
N HIS A 546 14.55 -12.24 6.05
CA HIS A 546 13.53 -13.29 6.10
C HIS A 546 12.93 -13.43 7.50
N GLN A 547 13.78 -13.53 8.53
CA GLN A 547 13.33 -13.64 9.93
C GLN A 547 12.47 -12.43 10.35
N HIS A 548 12.87 -11.22 9.94
CA HIS A 548 12.12 -10.01 10.25
C HIS A 548 10.75 -9.98 9.54
N LEU A 549 10.70 -10.39 8.27
CA LEU A 549 9.44 -10.50 7.52
C LEU A 549 8.54 -11.57 8.13
N GLN A 550 9.07 -12.76 8.43
CA GLN A 550 8.32 -13.85 9.07
C GLN A 550 7.74 -13.43 10.43
N GLN A 551 8.49 -12.66 11.22
CA GLN A 551 8.01 -12.11 12.48
C GLN A 551 6.92 -11.04 12.26
N SER A 552 7.11 -10.17 11.27
CA SER A 552 6.15 -9.09 10.96
C SER A 552 4.85 -9.60 10.36
N LEU A 553 4.90 -10.74 9.67
CA LEU A 553 3.77 -11.40 9.02
C LEU A 553 3.07 -12.42 9.92
N GLN A 554 3.41 -12.50 11.21
CA GLN A 554 2.68 -13.38 12.13
C GLN A 554 1.19 -13.01 12.16
N PRO A 555 0.28 -14.00 12.09
CA PRO A 555 -1.14 -13.76 12.26
C PRO A 555 -1.44 -13.13 13.62
N VAL A 556 -2.41 -12.22 13.65
CA VAL A 556 -2.93 -11.63 14.89
C VAL A 556 -4.44 -11.77 14.91
N VAL A 557 -5.01 -11.93 16.10
CA VAL A 557 -6.47 -12.04 16.26
C VAL A 557 -7.06 -10.66 16.46
N SER A 558 -8.02 -10.30 15.61
CA SER A 558 -8.84 -9.11 15.72
C SER A 558 -10.28 -9.50 15.97
N CYS A 559 -10.97 -8.79 16.87
CA CYS A 559 -12.40 -8.98 17.12
C CYS A 559 -13.27 -8.01 16.32
N GLY A 560 -12.66 -7.19 15.46
CA GLY A 560 -13.35 -6.18 14.68
C GLY A 560 -13.76 -4.95 15.50
N TRP A 561 -14.11 -3.89 14.79
CA TRP A 561 -14.50 -2.63 15.41
C TRP A 561 -15.89 -2.72 16.10
N LEU A 562 -16.04 -2.01 17.23
CA LEU A 562 -17.33 -1.86 17.92
C LEU A 562 -17.85 -0.42 17.81
N SER A 563 -19.16 -0.27 17.56
CA SER A 563 -19.83 1.04 17.58
C SER A 563 -20.07 1.55 19.00
N ALA A 564 -20.18 2.87 19.15
CA ALA A 564 -20.75 3.43 20.38
C ALA A 564 -22.25 3.06 20.47
N PRO A 565 -22.77 2.73 21.67
CA PRO A 565 -24.21 2.56 21.84
C PRO A 565 -24.93 3.89 21.62
N GLU A 566 -26.15 3.84 21.11
CA GLU A 566 -27.01 5.02 20.96
C GLU A 566 -27.18 5.73 22.32
N TYR A 567 -27.05 7.05 22.37
CA TYR A 567 -27.00 7.85 23.60
C TYR A 567 -25.89 7.44 24.58
N GLY A 568 -24.77 6.97 24.04
CA GLY A 568 -23.59 6.61 24.82
C GLY A 568 -22.29 6.85 24.08
N LYS A 569 -21.20 6.53 24.76
CA LYS A 569 -19.83 6.74 24.30
C LYS A 569 -19.04 5.45 24.45
N LYS A 570 -18.11 5.27 23.52
CA LYS A 570 -17.10 4.22 23.53
C LYS A 570 -15.73 4.82 23.85
N ASN A 571 -14.93 4.12 24.63
CA ASN A 571 -13.53 4.44 24.89
C ASN A 571 -12.65 3.21 24.62
N GLY A 572 -11.67 3.36 23.73
CA GLY A 572 -10.84 2.28 23.21
C GLY A 572 -10.80 2.31 21.68
N THR A 573 -9.60 2.21 21.11
CA THR A 573 -9.31 2.31 19.67
C THR A 573 -8.45 1.15 19.17
N SER A 574 -8.32 0.08 19.97
CA SER A 574 -7.61 -1.15 19.62
C SER A 574 -8.60 -2.31 19.71
N TYR A 575 -8.53 -3.20 18.73
CA TYR A 575 -9.49 -4.29 18.52
C TYR A 575 -8.81 -5.66 18.46
N LEU A 576 -7.50 -5.70 18.73
CA LEU A 576 -6.73 -6.94 18.78
C LEU A 576 -6.96 -7.68 20.10
N GLU A 577 -6.64 -8.97 20.11
CA GLU A 577 -6.71 -9.84 21.28
C GLU A 577 -6.17 -9.16 22.56
N GLY A 578 -6.92 -9.29 23.66
CA GLY A 578 -6.60 -8.68 24.95
C GLY A 578 -6.97 -7.20 25.07
N SER A 579 -7.27 -6.51 23.96
CA SER A 579 -7.76 -5.13 24.01
C SER A 579 -9.11 -5.05 24.69
N THR A 580 -9.32 -4.00 25.51
CA THR A 580 -10.59 -3.77 26.21
C THR A 580 -11.20 -2.43 25.82
N VAL A 581 -12.47 -2.47 25.42
CA VAL A 581 -13.28 -1.32 25.06
C VAL A 581 -14.29 -1.05 26.16
N LYS A 582 -14.38 0.20 26.61
CA LYS A 582 -15.29 0.63 27.69
C LYS A 582 -16.44 1.46 27.15
N PHE A 583 -17.62 1.26 27.72
CA PHE A 583 -18.84 1.93 27.33
C PHE A 583 -19.42 2.75 28.48
N SER A 584 -20.01 3.90 28.13
CA SER A 584 -20.69 4.78 29.07
C SER A 584 -21.93 5.38 28.42
N CYS A 585 -22.92 5.76 29.22
CA CYS A 585 -24.13 6.42 28.72
C CYS A 585 -24.07 7.92 28.98
N GLU A 586 -24.73 8.68 28.11
CA GLU A 586 -24.93 10.10 28.31
C GLU A 586 -25.83 10.38 29.53
N PRO A 587 -25.77 11.59 30.12
CA PRO A 587 -26.62 11.96 31.25
C PRO A 587 -28.11 11.71 30.96
N GLY A 588 -28.82 11.08 31.90
CA GLY A 588 -30.24 10.71 31.74
C GLY A 588 -30.46 9.30 31.15
N TYR A 589 -29.40 8.57 30.83
CA TYR A 589 -29.45 7.18 30.39
C TYR A 589 -28.64 6.27 31.31
N LYS A 590 -29.08 5.02 31.45
CA LYS A 590 -28.41 3.97 32.22
C LYS A 590 -27.97 2.84 31.33
N LEU A 591 -26.73 2.38 31.53
CA LEU A 591 -26.14 1.29 30.78
C LEU A 591 -26.78 -0.06 31.14
N ARG A 592 -27.12 -0.84 30.12
CA ARG A 592 -27.55 -2.24 30.17
C ARG A 592 -26.60 -3.06 29.31
N GLY A 593 -26.24 -4.25 29.75
CA GLY A 593 -25.18 -5.05 29.13
C GLY A 593 -23.82 -4.82 29.80
N SER A 594 -22.74 -5.19 29.12
CA SER A 594 -21.39 -5.10 29.68
C SER A 594 -20.86 -3.67 29.61
N GLN A 595 -20.29 -3.18 30.73
CA GLN A 595 -19.58 -1.91 30.76
C GLN A 595 -18.25 -1.95 30.01
N GLU A 596 -17.61 -3.12 29.98
CA GLU A 596 -16.35 -3.35 29.32
C GLU A 596 -16.45 -4.64 28.51
N GLN A 597 -15.90 -4.64 27.31
CA GLN A 597 -15.76 -5.83 26.46
C GLN A 597 -14.28 -6.00 26.10
N THR A 598 -13.80 -7.23 26.15
CA THR A 598 -12.41 -7.59 25.87
C THR A 598 -12.35 -8.52 24.68
N CYS A 599 -11.46 -8.27 23.72
CA CYS A 599 -11.27 -9.14 22.57
C CYS A 599 -10.63 -10.46 23.00
N GLN A 600 -11.31 -11.57 22.72
CA GLN A 600 -10.90 -12.90 23.13
C GLN A 600 -10.07 -13.62 22.04
N PRO A 601 -9.31 -14.66 22.39
CA PRO A 601 -8.47 -15.40 21.43
C PRO A 601 -9.26 -16.06 20.28
N ASN A 602 -10.58 -16.22 20.43
CA ASN A 602 -11.46 -16.77 19.41
C ASN A 602 -11.98 -15.71 18.41
N GLY A 603 -11.45 -14.48 18.45
CA GLY A 603 -11.90 -13.39 17.58
C GLY A 603 -13.26 -12.78 17.97
N GLN A 604 -13.78 -13.07 19.17
CA GLN A 604 -15.05 -12.52 19.64
C GLN A 604 -14.87 -11.56 20.81
N TRP A 605 -15.73 -10.54 20.86
CA TRP A 605 -15.82 -9.67 22.02
C TRP A 605 -16.49 -10.37 23.20
N SER A 606 -15.92 -10.20 24.39
CA SER A 606 -16.52 -10.71 25.61
C SER A 606 -17.80 -9.94 25.99
N GLY A 607 -18.69 -10.60 26.74
CA GLY A 607 -19.84 -9.94 27.35
C GLY A 607 -21.03 -9.72 26.41
N VAL A 608 -21.97 -8.89 26.85
CA VAL A 608 -23.23 -8.61 26.13
C VAL A 608 -23.19 -7.18 25.61
N TRP A 609 -23.71 -6.96 24.40
CA TRP A 609 -23.76 -5.66 23.74
C TRP A 609 -24.34 -4.56 24.65
N PRO A 610 -23.64 -3.43 24.85
CA PRO A 610 -24.11 -2.32 25.67
C PRO A 610 -25.30 -1.59 25.02
N GLN A 611 -26.28 -1.23 25.83
CA GLN A 611 -27.40 -0.36 25.45
C GLN A 611 -27.61 0.72 26.50
N CYS A 612 -27.81 1.96 26.07
CA CYS A 612 -28.20 3.05 26.95
C CYS A 612 -29.73 3.20 26.92
N LYS A 613 -30.38 3.04 28.07
CA LYS A 613 -31.83 3.18 28.22
C LYS A 613 -32.18 4.37 29.10
N PRO A 614 -33.26 5.11 28.83
CA PRO A 614 -33.65 6.24 29.66
C PRO A 614 -33.74 5.88 31.15
N ASP A 615 -33.14 6.72 32.00
CA ASP A 615 -33.21 6.57 33.44
C ASP A 615 -34.45 7.31 33.99
N HIS A 616 -35.53 6.55 34.18
CA HIS A 616 -36.80 7.06 34.70
C HIS A 616 -36.70 7.57 36.14
N THR A 617 -35.68 7.18 36.92
CA THR A 617 -35.49 7.68 38.29
C THR A 617 -35.10 9.16 38.32
N VAL A 618 -34.30 9.61 37.34
CA VAL A 618 -33.96 11.04 37.18
C VAL A 618 -35.16 11.84 36.71
N LEU A 619 -35.90 11.33 35.71
CA LEU A 619 -37.14 11.94 35.21
C LEU A 619 -38.19 12.13 36.31
N LEU A 620 -38.43 11.10 37.11
CA LEU A 620 -39.35 11.18 38.23
C LEU A 620 -38.84 12.16 39.30
N GLY A 621 -37.53 12.16 39.61
CA GLY A 621 -36.94 13.10 40.55
C GLY A 621 -37.13 14.58 40.15
N VAL A 622 -36.98 14.90 38.86
CA VAL A 622 -37.24 16.25 38.34
C VAL A 622 -38.73 16.60 38.45
N ILE A 623 -39.62 15.68 38.07
CA ILE A 623 -41.08 15.89 38.17
C ILE A 623 -41.48 16.14 39.63
N PHE A 624 -41.04 15.31 40.57
CA PHE A 624 -41.35 15.49 41.99
C PHE A 624 -40.72 16.75 42.57
N GLY A 625 -39.49 17.11 42.16
CA GLY A 625 -38.84 18.35 42.56
C GLY A 625 -39.61 19.60 42.10
N VAL A 626 -40.05 19.64 40.84
CA VAL A 626 -40.88 20.73 40.30
C VAL A 626 -42.22 20.81 41.02
N LEU A 627 -42.89 19.67 41.23
CA LEU A 627 -44.15 19.61 41.98
C LEU A 627 -43.99 20.14 43.42
N LEU A 628 -42.86 19.83 44.09
CA LEU A 628 -42.57 20.34 45.43
C LEU A 628 -42.38 21.86 45.44
N VAL A 629 -41.64 22.42 44.47
CA VAL A 629 -41.43 23.88 44.35
C VAL A 629 -42.75 24.60 44.10
N VAL A 630 -43.60 24.06 43.22
CA VAL A 630 -44.95 24.61 42.96
C VAL A 630 -45.81 24.56 44.23
N ALA A 631 -45.80 23.44 44.96
CA ALA A 631 -46.53 23.32 46.22
C ALA A 631 -46.07 24.34 47.27
N LEU A 632 -44.76 24.54 47.42
CA LEU A 632 -44.19 25.54 48.33
C LEU A 632 -44.54 26.98 47.92
N ALA A 633 -44.52 27.29 46.63
CA ALA A 633 -44.92 28.59 46.12
C ALA A 633 -46.41 28.87 46.37
N VAL A 634 -47.28 27.88 46.16
CA VAL A 634 -48.71 27.96 46.47
C VAL A 634 -48.94 28.14 47.97
N LEU A 635 -48.25 27.38 48.83
CA LEU A 635 -48.31 27.52 50.28
C LEU A 635 -47.85 28.92 50.73
N GLY A 636 -46.73 29.40 50.19
CA GLY A 636 -46.22 30.76 50.43
C GLY A 636 -47.24 31.83 50.02
N TYR A 637 -47.84 31.71 48.84
CA TYR A 637 -48.90 32.59 48.36
C TYR A 637 -50.12 32.58 49.27
N VAL A 638 -50.58 31.40 49.70
CA VAL A 638 -51.71 31.24 50.64
C VAL A 638 -51.40 31.89 51.99
N MET A 639 -50.20 31.69 52.53
CA MET A 639 -49.77 32.32 53.79
C MET A 639 -49.69 33.84 53.67
N LEU A 640 -49.16 34.38 52.57
CA LEU A 640 -49.13 35.82 52.28
C LEU A 640 -50.54 36.40 52.15
N LYS A 641 -51.45 35.72 51.45
CA LYS A 641 -52.86 36.10 51.33
C LYS A 641 -53.58 36.07 52.69
N LYS A 642 -53.26 35.10 53.55
CA LYS A 642 -53.82 34.99 54.91
C LYS A 642 -53.27 36.07 55.85
N ARG A 643 -52.00 36.47 55.69
CA ARG A 643 -51.40 37.63 56.39
C ARG A 643 -52.04 38.96 55.98
N ARG A 644 -52.28 39.16 54.67
CA ARG A 644 -52.98 40.35 54.15
C ARG A 644 -54.46 40.46 54.56
N ARG A 645 -55.09 39.38 55.01
CA ARG A 645 -56.46 39.38 55.55
C ARG A 645 -56.51 39.58 57.08
N ARG A 646 -55.36 39.61 57.76
CA ARG A 646 -55.24 39.79 59.22
C ARG A 646 -54.63 41.14 59.62
N MET A 647 -54.11 41.90 58.66
CA MET A 647 -53.95 43.35 58.74
C MET A 647 -55.22 43.98 58.15
#